data_AF-V4PWB5-F1
#
_entry.id   AF-V4PWB5-F1
#
_cell.length_a   1.000
_cell.length_b   1.000
_cell.length_c   1.000
_cell.angle_alpha   90.00
_cell.angle_beta   90.00
_cell.angle_gamma   90.00
#
_symmetry.space_group_name_H-M   'P 1'
#
loop_
_entity.id
_entity.type
_entity.pdbx_description
1 polymer ?
#
loop_
_entity_poly.entity_id
_entity_poly.type
_entity_poly.pdbx_seq_one_letter_code
_entity_poly.pdbx_strand_id
1 'polypeptide(L)'
;MTGGKIMTRIATAFTAVLALAATAVHAETVVSVTQTSYDNNNRPTCTTVRMNPATYGALLSSACTLATEHATYGPDRITKSTYDSAGQVTQVDQAYGTSVQRAYARYSYSNNGLKTSEKDANGNLTTLEYDGFDRLKKLRYPNTTIGAGISSTTDYEEFGYDANDNKTSWRRRNAITIAYGYDNLDRTILEDQPAISGVQTATEKDVHTTYDSLGRITSKRFVSTSGNGVSYGYDSLGRTTSTTDINGRSLGYAYNSASAVAAVTYPDSYVFTRSLDNLNRVTQVYNGSTVFYSQAYTSRGLRKKLLRGAAIASGERTDAACVTQTNATCYSYDAFGRLTAMSHDLDLTANDITWSFTGRNPANQITSWDASSINYDYDEQQTTTVNKTYDGLNRDAGIAALAGGYDLNGNLSNESASAADKRCMTYDVLNRLLTVAWCNNKPSPYLTLYYDPEGRLAAYTGNGTTNEFVYDGVNLIAEYSYSGAYNGSGGSETMNRRYVHGAGVDEPLVWYAGSAVTSPNFLLANYQGSIIGYSNSSGTLTELYRYDPYGWPTSSSNSKFWYGSRFRYTGQYAIPEAELYYYKARVYDPMYGRFLQADPIGSKDDLNLYAYVGGDPINASDASGLASVDNSFASNDFDSGREGDLFDAGKKKRKTKPKPKLEVRYIIEYNGREYRVNETEFLAYCATGGGCAISVTTAQGEPIYRNGKYRVRNSDIDVDPVTGEYLGNKGISLNTDPNKAKSFGAARRVTWLPEGLIIRHTDGTHYEILPGRPMSRKEYEEKIDLMETQYYLNNLGGS
;
A
#
# COMPACT_ATOMS: atom_id res chain seq x y z
N MET A 1 28.65 -31.20 2.91
CA MET A 1 28.67 -29.90 2.22
C MET A 1 27.94 -28.91 3.10
N THR A 2 28.69 -27.95 3.60
CA THR A 2 28.33 -26.95 4.63
C THR A 2 27.31 -25.96 4.10
N GLY A 3 26.05 -26.13 4.48
CA GLY A 3 24.98 -25.15 4.23
C GLY A 3 25.10 -23.97 5.19
N GLY A 4 25.69 -22.88 4.71
CA GLY A 4 25.71 -21.60 5.44
C GLY A 4 24.30 -21.04 5.59
N LYS A 5 23.83 -20.90 6.84
CA LYS A 5 22.65 -20.11 7.17
C LYS A 5 23.00 -18.63 7.01
N ILE A 6 22.62 -18.03 5.89
CA ILE A 6 22.70 -16.58 5.72
C ILE A 6 21.53 -15.96 6.49
N MET A 7 21.82 -15.42 7.68
CA MET A 7 20.88 -14.58 8.44
C MET A 7 20.97 -13.15 7.94
N THR A 8 19.84 -12.57 7.54
CA THR A 8 19.73 -11.14 7.24
C THR A 8 19.35 -10.42 8.53
N ARG A 9 20.21 -9.57 9.06
CA ARG A 9 20.01 -8.84 10.32
C ARG A 9 19.87 -7.36 10.00
N ILE A 10 18.74 -6.73 10.30
CA ILE A 10 18.69 -5.25 10.37
C ILE A 10 19.28 -4.89 11.74
N ALA A 11 20.50 -4.38 11.75
CA ALA A 11 21.16 -3.81 12.90
C ALA A 11 20.62 -2.41 13.14
N THR A 12 19.94 -2.23 14.26
CA THR A 12 19.51 -0.92 14.70
C THR A 12 20.41 -0.51 15.85
N ALA A 13 21.21 0.54 15.67
CA ALA A 13 21.98 1.15 16.75
C ALA A 13 21.12 2.19 17.46
N PHE A 14 21.18 2.26 18.79
CA PHE A 14 20.49 3.26 19.59
C PHE A 14 21.49 4.19 20.28
N THR A 15 21.14 5.46 20.46
CA THR A 15 21.90 6.35 21.36
C THR A 15 21.60 6.01 22.83
N ALA A 16 22.35 6.62 23.76
CA ALA A 16 22.20 6.45 25.21
C ALA A 16 20.78 6.72 25.78
N VAL A 17 19.86 7.24 24.95
CA VAL A 17 18.47 7.52 25.30
C VAL A 17 17.53 6.90 24.26
N LEU A 18 17.54 5.56 24.10
CA LEU A 18 16.50 4.78 23.38
C LEU A 18 16.01 5.36 22.03
N ALA A 19 16.86 6.12 21.33
CA ALA A 19 16.57 6.77 20.07
C ALA A 19 17.35 6.10 18.93
N LEU A 20 16.70 5.89 17.80
CA LEU A 20 17.18 5.10 16.67
C LEU A 20 18.36 5.78 15.95
N ALA A 21 19.60 5.51 16.34
CA ALA A 21 20.80 6.19 15.83
C ALA A 21 21.16 5.80 14.38
N ALA A 22 20.97 4.52 14.01
CA ALA A 22 21.22 4.03 12.66
C ALA A 22 20.49 2.71 12.42
N THR A 23 20.07 2.46 11.18
CA THR A 23 19.71 1.12 10.71
C THR A 23 20.71 0.69 9.63
N ALA A 24 21.51 -0.34 9.93
CA ALA A 24 22.42 -0.99 9.00
C ALA A 24 21.99 -2.44 8.84
N VAL A 25 21.86 -2.96 7.63
CA VAL A 25 21.57 -4.39 7.48
C VAL A 25 22.88 -5.19 7.60
N HIS A 26 23.11 -5.82 8.75
CA HIS A 26 24.02 -6.94 8.94
C HIS A 26 23.59 -8.14 8.07
N ALA A 27 23.93 -8.12 6.80
CA ALA A 27 24.44 -9.33 6.17
C ALA A 27 25.97 -9.33 6.35
N GLU A 28 26.66 -10.36 5.86
CA GLU A 28 28.14 -10.34 5.72
C GLU A 28 28.64 -9.14 4.88
N THR A 29 27.73 -8.37 4.26
CA THR A 29 27.98 -7.12 3.54
C THR A 29 26.83 -6.13 3.80
N VAL A 30 27.13 -4.91 4.26
CA VAL A 30 26.13 -3.84 4.41
C VAL A 30 25.85 -3.22 3.04
N VAL A 31 24.61 -3.28 2.57
CA VAL A 31 24.22 -2.77 1.22
C VAL A 31 23.63 -1.37 1.23
N SER A 32 23.12 -0.92 2.38
CA SER A 32 22.55 0.42 2.57
C SER A 32 22.67 0.81 4.03
N VAL A 33 22.89 2.10 4.28
CA VAL A 33 22.83 2.70 5.62
C VAL A 33 21.94 3.94 5.59
N THR A 34 20.94 3.93 6.46
CA THR A 34 20.18 5.13 6.81
C THR A 34 20.60 5.58 8.20
N GLN A 35 21.10 6.81 8.29
CA GLN A 35 21.54 7.43 9.54
C GLN A 35 20.57 8.56 9.93
N THR A 36 20.22 8.65 11.20
CA THR A 36 19.33 9.69 11.72
C THR A 36 20.00 10.46 12.86
N SER A 37 20.00 11.78 12.77
CA SER A 37 20.38 12.67 13.87
C SER A 37 19.14 13.23 14.55
N TYR A 38 19.25 13.48 15.84
CA TYR A 38 18.18 14.01 16.68
C TYR A 38 18.62 15.31 17.33
N ASP A 39 17.67 16.20 17.62
CA ASP A 39 17.91 17.33 18.51
C ASP A 39 17.84 16.92 20.00
N ASN A 40 18.03 17.89 20.88
CA ASN A 40 17.98 17.69 22.34
C ASN A 40 16.60 17.24 22.85
N ASN A 41 15.54 17.39 22.04
CA ASN A 41 14.18 16.95 22.37
C ASN A 41 13.86 15.59 21.74
N ASN A 42 14.87 14.89 21.24
CA ASN A 42 14.77 13.59 20.59
C ASN A 42 13.89 13.59 19.33
N ARG A 43 13.84 14.71 18.61
CA ARG A 43 13.14 14.85 17.32
C ARG A 43 14.14 14.66 16.17
N PRO A 44 13.81 13.91 15.10
CA PRO A 44 14.75 13.64 14.01
C PRO A 44 15.04 14.91 13.20
N THR A 45 16.27 15.42 13.27
CA THR A 45 16.69 16.63 12.54
C THR A 45 17.17 16.33 11.14
N CYS A 46 17.91 15.24 10.93
CA CYS A 46 18.34 14.81 9.60
C CYS A 46 18.22 13.30 9.47
N THR A 47 17.66 12.86 8.36
CA THR A 47 17.66 11.46 7.93
C THR A 47 18.45 11.37 6.63
N THR A 48 19.46 10.50 6.61
CA THR A 48 20.44 10.45 5.52
C THR A 48 20.60 9.03 5.03
N VAL A 49 20.31 8.82 3.75
CA VAL A 49 20.78 7.61 3.05
C VAL A 49 22.23 7.87 2.63
N ARG A 50 23.15 7.08 3.19
CA ARG A 50 24.57 7.16 2.88
C ARG A 50 24.81 6.54 1.51
N MET A 51 25.17 7.36 0.53
CA MET A 51 25.32 6.94 -0.86
C MET A 51 26.72 6.41 -1.17
N ASN A 52 27.67 6.53 -0.24
CA ASN A 52 29.02 5.98 -0.37
C ASN A 52 29.23 4.78 0.57
N PRO A 53 29.25 3.53 0.06
CA PRO A 53 29.48 2.33 0.87
C PRO A 53 30.81 2.33 1.65
N ALA A 54 31.83 3.06 1.19
CA ALA A 54 33.11 3.18 1.90
C ALA A 54 32.97 3.85 3.29
N THR A 55 31.85 4.54 3.54
CA THR A 55 31.58 5.24 4.80
C THR A 55 30.88 4.36 5.83
N TYR A 56 30.36 3.19 5.46
CA TYR A 56 29.53 2.37 6.33
C TYR A 56 30.27 1.83 7.56
N GLY A 57 31.58 1.62 7.46
CA GLY A 57 32.41 1.14 8.57
C GLY A 57 32.71 2.21 9.63
N ALA A 58 32.54 3.49 9.30
CA ALA A 58 32.79 4.61 10.21
C ALA A 58 31.88 5.79 9.84
N LEU A 59 30.66 5.77 10.39
CA LEU A 59 29.69 6.83 10.14
C LEU A 59 30.14 8.15 10.77
N LEU A 60 29.78 9.26 10.12
CA LEU A 60 29.97 10.60 10.66
C LEU A 60 29.15 10.78 11.95
N SER A 61 29.57 11.70 12.82
CA SER A 61 28.86 12.00 14.07
C SER A 61 27.45 12.57 13.85
N SER A 62 27.19 13.18 12.69
CA SER A 62 25.89 13.74 12.32
C SER A 62 25.43 13.24 10.96
N ALA A 63 24.14 12.87 10.88
CA ALA A 63 23.42 12.65 9.64
C ALA A 63 23.32 13.94 8.80
N CYS A 64 23.38 15.12 9.41
CA CYS A 64 23.28 16.41 8.71
C CYS A 64 24.54 16.80 7.91
N THR A 65 25.61 16.01 8.00
CA THR A 65 26.87 16.28 7.31
C THR A 65 27.02 15.32 6.15
N LEU A 66 27.31 15.85 4.96
CA LEU A 66 27.68 15.04 3.79
C LEU A 66 28.97 14.29 4.07
N ALA A 67 28.99 12.99 3.76
CA ALA A 67 30.23 12.24 3.68
C ALA A 67 30.94 12.50 2.34
N THR A 68 32.14 11.94 2.18
CA THR A 68 32.83 11.93 0.89
C THR A 68 31.92 11.36 -0.18
N GLU A 69 31.67 12.13 -1.23
CA GLU A 69 30.81 11.77 -2.35
C GLU A 69 31.29 10.50 -3.06
N HIS A 70 30.36 9.63 -3.46
CA HIS A 70 30.69 8.47 -4.27
C HIS A 70 30.70 8.86 -5.75
N ALA A 71 31.76 8.51 -6.47
CA ALA A 71 31.95 8.92 -7.87
C ALA A 71 30.77 8.53 -8.81
N THR A 72 30.08 7.42 -8.53
CA THR A 72 28.94 6.95 -9.35
C THR A 72 27.58 7.29 -8.77
N TYR A 73 27.45 7.33 -7.43
CA TYR A 73 26.13 7.46 -6.78
C TYR A 73 25.82 8.88 -6.33
N GLY A 74 26.80 9.78 -6.47
CA GLY A 74 26.67 11.16 -6.06
C GLY A 74 26.73 11.33 -4.54
N PRO A 75 26.30 12.50 -4.05
CA PRO A 75 26.36 12.83 -2.63
C PRO A 75 25.30 12.05 -1.84
N ASP A 76 25.45 12.06 -0.51
CA ASP A 76 24.43 11.50 0.38
C ASP A 76 23.06 12.16 0.19
N ARG A 77 21.99 11.38 0.33
CA ARG A 77 20.62 11.89 0.26
C ARG A 77 20.14 12.28 1.65
N ILE A 78 20.35 13.56 1.98
CA ILE A 78 19.99 14.13 3.28
C ILE A 78 18.63 14.82 3.18
N THR A 79 17.69 14.39 4.01
CA THR A 79 16.45 15.12 4.33
C THR A 79 16.60 15.75 5.70
N LYS A 80 16.46 17.08 5.80
CA LYS A 80 16.54 17.82 7.06
C LYS A 80 15.19 18.40 7.45
N SER A 81 14.79 18.21 8.70
CA SER A 81 13.58 18.79 9.28
C SER A 81 13.93 19.90 10.27
N THR A 82 13.25 21.04 10.15
CA THR A 82 13.30 22.15 11.11
C THR A 82 12.02 22.17 11.92
N TYR A 83 12.13 22.45 13.21
CA TYR A 83 11.01 22.42 14.14
C TYR A 83 10.79 23.77 14.82
N ASP A 84 9.54 24.05 15.17
CA ASP A 84 9.21 25.12 16.12
C ASP A 84 9.45 24.70 17.59
N SER A 85 9.13 25.60 18.51
CA SER A 85 9.21 25.35 19.96
C SER A 85 8.19 24.32 20.46
N ALA A 86 7.13 24.06 19.69
CA ALA A 86 6.05 23.13 20.05
C ALA A 86 6.29 21.69 19.55
N GLY A 87 7.34 21.43 18.76
CA GLY A 87 7.57 20.08 18.22
C GLY A 87 7.17 19.87 16.77
N GLN A 88 6.66 20.92 16.11
CA GLN A 88 6.03 20.79 14.80
C GLN A 88 7.04 21.12 13.71
N VAL A 89 7.01 20.37 12.61
CA VAL A 89 7.93 20.56 11.48
C VAL A 89 7.55 21.84 10.72
N THR A 90 8.41 22.84 10.64
CA THR A 90 8.16 24.08 9.90
C THR A 90 8.81 24.10 8.52
N GLN A 91 9.84 23.28 8.29
CA GLN A 91 10.50 23.15 6.99
C GLN A 91 11.09 21.76 6.82
N VAL A 92 10.99 21.23 5.61
CA VAL A 92 11.69 20.03 5.15
C VAL A 92 12.60 20.43 4.00
N ASP A 93 13.91 20.27 4.18
CA ASP A 93 14.91 20.41 3.12
C ASP A 93 15.26 19.03 2.56
N GLN A 94 15.33 18.92 1.24
CA GLN A 94 15.84 17.74 0.53
C GLN A 94 17.17 18.06 -0.13
N ALA A 95 18.00 17.03 -0.33
CA ALA A 95 19.36 17.15 -0.84
C ALA A 95 20.20 18.15 -0.03
N TYR A 96 19.99 18.16 1.29
CA TYR A 96 20.60 19.13 2.21
C TYR A 96 22.14 19.08 2.14
N GLY A 97 22.76 20.26 2.03
CA GLY A 97 24.21 20.42 1.91
C GLY A 97 24.77 20.26 0.49
N THR A 98 23.95 19.88 -0.49
CA THR A 98 24.37 19.73 -1.91
C THR A 98 24.05 20.99 -2.74
N SER A 99 24.56 21.06 -3.96
CA SER A 99 24.25 22.16 -4.91
C SER A 99 22.79 22.18 -5.37
N VAL A 100 22.05 21.08 -5.19
CA VAL A 100 20.64 20.95 -5.58
C VAL A 100 19.70 20.94 -4.37
N GLN A 101 20.18 21.40 -3.20
CA GLN A 101 19.35 21.54 -2.01
C GLN A 101 18.10 22.38 -2.31
N ARG A 102 16.96 21.90 -1.83
CA ARG A 102 15.69 22.63 -1.91
C ARG A 102 14.93 22.55 -0.59
N ALA A 103 14.29 23.65 -0.21
CA ALA A 103 13.26 23.64 0.83
C ALA A 103 12.00 23.00 0.24
N TYR A 104 11.96 21.66 0.24
CA TYR A 104 10.91 20.85 -0.37
C TYR A 104 9.52 21.28 0.11
N ALA A 105 9.38 21.48 1.42
CA ALA A 105 8.13 21.92 2.04
C ALA A 105 8.38 22.95 3.14
N ARG A 106 7.47 23.92 3.30
CA ARG A 106 7.38 24.79 4.49
C ARG A 106 5.97 24.80 5.04
N TYR A 107 5.86 24.80 6.36
CA TYR A 107 4.59 24.71 7.08
C TYR A 107 4.45 25.83 8.09
N SER A 108 3.21 26.26 8.30
CA SER A 108 2.82 27.14 9.41
C SER A 108 1.72 26.46 10.21
N TYR A 109 1.59 26.83 11.47
CA TYR A 109 0.62 26.26 12.40
C TYR A 109 -0.17 27.35 13.13
N SER A 110 -1.39 27.03 13.52
CA SER A 110 -2.17 27.81 14.47
C SER A 110 -1.64 27.61 15.90
N ASN A 111 -2.09 28.45 16.83
CA ASN A 111 -1.68 28.36 18.24
C ASN A 111 -2.08 27.03 18.91
N ASN A 112 -3.13 26.37 18.42
CA ASN A 112 -3.56 25.04 18.89
C ASN A 112 -2.96 23.87 18.07
N GLY A 113 -1.99 24.15 17.19
CA GLY A 113 -1.17 23.13 16.54
C GLY A 113 -1.74 22.53 15.25
N LEU A 114 -2.73 23.17 14.63
CA LEU A 114 -3.24 22.77 13.32
C LEU A 114 -2.41 23.42 12.22
N LYS A 115 -2.08 22.67 11.18
CA LYS A 115 -1.31 23.15 10.04
C LYS A 115 -2.14 24.17 9.24
N THR A 116 -1.74 25.43 9.20
CA THR A 116 -2.47 26.52 8.53
C THR A 116 -1.97 26.79 7.11
N SER A 117 -0.76 26.34 6.75
CA SER A 117 -0.25 26.50 5.39
C SER A 117 0.75 25.41 5.00
N GLU A 118 0.82 25.13 3.70
CA GLU A 118 1.86 24.33 3.07
C GLU A 118 2.43 25.07 1.85
N LYS A 119 3.75 25.19 1.76
CA LYS A 119 4.42 25.82 0.63
C LYS A 119 5.41 24.87 -0.01
N ASP A 120 5.30 24.68 -1.33
CA ASP A 120 6.22 23.81 -2.08
C ASP A 120 7.60 24.48 -2.35
N ALA A 121 8.50 23.71 -2.96
CA ALA A 121 9.85 24.16 -3.30
C ALA A 121 9.88 25.35 -4.28
N ASN A 122 8.85 25.52 -5.09
CA ASN A 122 8.71 26.64 -6.01
C ASN A 122 8.10 27.88 -5.33
N GLY A 123 7.63 27.76 -4.08
CA GLY A 123 7.01 28.83 -3.33
C GLY A 123 5.49 28.93 -3.51
N ASN A 124 4.85 27.93 -4.12
CA ASN A 124 3.41 27.86 -4.29
C ASN A 124 2.74 27.54 -2.95
N LEU A 125 1.79 28.37 -2.50
CA LEU A 125 1.22 28.31 -1.16
C LEU A 125 -0.21 27.76 -1.16
N THR A 126 -0.43 26.68 -0.42
CA THR A 126 -1.75 26.18 -0.03
C THR A 126 -2.06 26.62 1.40
N THR A 127 -3.28 27.11 1.64
CA THR A 127 -3.74 27.57 2.97
C THR A 127 -4.89 26.71 3.48
N LEU A 128 -4.82 26.32 4.74
CA LEU A 128 -5.84 25.53 5.44
C LEU A 128 -6.50 26.40 6.52
N GLU A 129 -7.82 26.55 6.46
CA GLU A 129 -8.61 27.28 7.44
C GLU A 129 -9.52 26.31 8.17
N TYR A 130 -9.62 26.45 9.49
CA TYR A 130 -10.41 25.57 10.36
C TYR A 130 -11.63 26.30 10.92
N ASP A 131 -12.67 25.56 11.27
CA ASP A 131 -13.79 26.11 12.05
C ASP A 131 -13.46 26.18 13.55
N GLY A 132 -14.44 26.58 14.38
CA GLY A 132 -14.26 26.69 15.83
C GLY A 132 -14.10 25.36 16.58
N PHE A 133 -14.13 24.22 15.87
CA PHE A 133 -13.98 22.87 16.40
C PHE A 133 -12.76 22.15 15.81
N ASP A 134 -11.83 22.89 15.22
CA ASP A 134 -10.59 22.35 14.63
C ASP A 134 -10.80 21.44 13.42
N ARG A 135 -11.96 21.55 12.76
CA ARG A 135 -12.27 20.81 11.53
C ARG A 135 -11.92 21.66 10.31
N LEU A 136 -11.34 21.04 9.27
CA LEU A 136 -10.93 21.75 8.06
C LEU A 136 -12.16 22.37 7.38
N LYS A 137 -12.28 23.68 7.43
CA LYS A 137 -13.39 24.42 6.81
C LYS A 137 -13.08 24.82 5.38
N LYS A 138 -11.83 25.21 5.07
CA LYS A 138 -11.45 25.70 3.74
C LYS A 138 -10.03 25.31 3.38
N LEU A 139 -9.83 24.87 2.14
CA LEU A 139 -8.53 24.59 1.55
C LEU A 139 -8.34 25.48 0.32
N ARG A 140 -7.46 26.47 0.41
CA ARG A 140 -7.15 27.39 -0.70
C ARG A 140 -5.93 26.91 -1.47
N TYR A 141 -6.06 26.78 -2.78
CA TYR A 141 -4.97 26.37 -3.66
C TYR A 141 -4.03 27.55 -3.97
N PRO A 142 -2.80 27.28 -4.43
CA PRO A 142 -1.87 28.34 -4.83
C PRO A 142 -2.41 29.29 -5.91
N ASN A 143 -1.82 30.48 -6.01
CA ASN A 143 -2.00 31.33 -7.18
C ASN A 143 -1.39 30.67 -8.42
N THR A 144 -1.93 30.94 -9.61
CA THR A 144 -1.39 30.42 -10.88
C THR A 144 -0.01 30.97 -11.22
N THR A 145 0.39 32.09 -10.63
CA THR A 145 1.75 32.63 -10.73
C THR A 145 2.69 31.81 -9.85
N ILE A 146 3.63 31.11 -10.49
CA ILE A 146 4.63 30.29 -9.80
C ILE A 146 5.40 31.12 -8.77
N GLY A 147 5.52 30.60 -7.55
CA GLY A 147 6.30 31.23 -6.48
C GLY A 147 5.73 32.54 -5.93
N ALA A 148 4.47 32.87 -6.23
CA ALA A 148 3.83 34.07 -5.70
C ALA A 148 3.74 34.09 -4.16
N GLY A 149 3.88 32.94 -3.50
CA GLY A 149 3.89 32.87 -2.04
C GLY A 149 2.54 33.17 -1.39
N ILE A 150 1.46 33.17 -2.17
CA ILE A 150 0.08 33.44 -1.76
C ILE A 150 -0.87 32.37 -2.32
N SER A 151 -1.94 32.08 -1.58
CA SER A 151 -3.05 31.24 -2.04
C SER A 151 -4.12 32.07 -2.76
N SER A 152 -4.89 31.42 -3.62
CA SER A 152 -6.01 32.01 -4.33
C SER A 152 -7.19 32.34 -3.41
N THR A 153 -7.85 33.47 -3.66
CA THR A 153 -9.08 33.85 -2.94
C THR A 153 -10.32 33.15 -3.51
N THR A 154 -10.27 32.69 -4.76
CA THR A 154 -11.40 32.13 -5.51
C THR A 154 -11.26 30.65 -5.84
N ASP A 155 -10.03 30.13 -5.87
CA ASP A 155 -9.73 28.71 -6.10
C ASP A 155 -9.51 28.00 -4.76
N TYR A 156 -10.57 27.37 -4.26
CA TYR A 156 -10.59 26.69 -2.97
C TYR A 156 -11.66 25.62 -2.90
N GLU A 157 -11.48 24.67 -2.01
CA GLU A 157 -12.54 23.81 -1.50
C GLU A 157 -13.03 24.31 -0.15
N GLU A 158 -14.32 24.11 0.15
CA GLU A 158 -14.91 24.47 1.45
C GLU A 158 -15.82 23.35 1.94
N PHE A 159 -15.80 23.10 3.26
CA PHE A 159 -16.46 21.98 3.91
C PHE A 159 -17.43 22.48 4.98
N GLY A 160 -18.66 21.96 4.94
CA GLY A 160 -19.67 22.15 5.98
C GLY A 160 -19.76 20.91 6.87
N TYR A 161 -20.11 21.12 8.14
CA TYR A 161 -20.26 20.05 9.12
C TYR A 161 -21.53 20.24 9.96
N ASP A 162 -22.11 19.14 10.44
CA ASP A 162 -23.13 19.17 11.48
C ASP A 162 -22.50 19.15 12.90
N ALA A 163 -23.36 19.00 13.92
CA ALA A 163 -22.94 18.95 15.32
C ALA A 163 -22.31 17.60 15.75
N ASN A 164 -22.41 16.55 14.91
CA ASN A 164 -21.86 15.22 15.14
C ASN A 164 -20.52 15.00 14.40
N ASP A 165 -19.94 16.07 13.84
CA ASP A 165 -18.74 16.05 13.00
C ASP A 165 -18.91 15.39 11.63
N ASN A 166 -20.15 15.16 11.19
CA ASN A 166 -20.41 14.66 9.85
C ASN A 166 -20.25 15.80 8.83
N LYS A 167 -19.56 15.53 7.72
CA LYS A 167 -19.38 16.49 6.62
C LYS A 167 -20.69 16.65 5.86
N THR A 168 -21.41 17.76 6.02
CA THR A 168 -22.71 17.99 5.36
C THR A 168 -22.59 18.59 3.97
N SER A 169 -21.48 19.25 3.66
CA SER A 169 -21.25 19.82 2.33
C SER A 169 -19.77 19.86 1.94
N TRP A 170 -19.53 19.84 0.64
CA TRP A 170 -18.22 19.98 0.03
C TRP A 170 -18.33 20.84 -1.23
N ARG A 171 -18.02 22.13 -1.11
CA ARG A 171 -17.81 23.02 -2.24
C ARG A 171 -16.50 22.66 -2.92
N ARG A 172 -16.56 22.30 -4.20
CA ARG A 172 -15.42 22.04 -5.07
C ARG A 172 -14.83 23.36 -5.59
N ARG A 173 -13.67 23.28 -6.23
CA ARG A 173 -12.92 24.45 -6.75
C ARG A 173 -13.72 25.23 -7.81
N ASN A 174 -14.52 24.53 -8.60
CA ASN A 174 -15.48 25.10 -9.56
C ASN A 174 -16.73 25.75 -8.92
N ALA A 175 -16.80 25.87 -7.59
CA ALA A 175 -17.91 26.41 -6.81
C ALA A 175 -19.20 25.57 -6.73
N ILE A 176 -19.24 24.39 -7.35
CA ILE A 176 -20.35 23.45 -7.18
C ILE A 176 -20.20 22.74 -5.83
N THR A 177 -21.32 22.52 -5.14
CA THR A 177 -21.34 21.93 -3.80
C THR A 177 -21.99 20.56 -3.82
N ILE A 178 -21.26 19.55 -3.37
CA ILE A 178 -21.79 18.22 -3.06
C ILE A 178 -22.37 18.27 -1.65
N ALA A 179 -23.59 17.77 -1.46
CA ALA A 179 -24.23 17.69 -0.14
C ALA A 179 -24.29 16.25 0.36
N TYR A 180 -24.26 16.06 1.67
CA TYR A 180 -24.29 14.74 2.30
C TYR A 180 -25.45 14.62 3.28
N GLY A 181 -26.16 13.50 3.22
CA GLY A 181 -27.19 13.11 4.18
C GLY A 181 -26.75 11.91 5.00
N TYR A 182 -27.13 11.90 6.28
CA TYR A 182 -26.76 10.88 7.25
C TYR A 182 -28.00 10.27 7.92
N ASP A 183 -27.90 9.00 8.33
CA ASP A 183 -28.87 8.39 9.23
C ASP A 183 -28.56 8.71 10.71
N ASN A 184 -29.44 8.29 11.63
CA ASN A 184 -29.28 8.53 13.06
C ASN A 184 -28.07 7.81 13.70
N LEU A 185 -27.33 7.01 12.94
CA LEU A 185 -26.08 6.34 13.36
C LEU A 185 -24.85 7.00 12.73
N ASP A 186 -24.99 8.22 12.19
CA ASP A 186 -23.94 9.00 11.53
C ASP A 186 -23.35 8.30 10.29
N ARG A 187 -24.15 7.46 9.62
CA ARG A 187 -23.73 6.78 8.38
C ARG A 187 -24.29 7.52 7.17
N THR A 188 -23.45 7.78 6.17
CA THR A 188 -23.86 8.44 4.92
C THR A 188 -24.92 7.63 4.20
N ILE A 189 -26.09 8.23 3.94
CA ILE A 189 -27.19 7.63 3.17
C ILE A 189 -27.44 8.34 1.84
N LEU A 190 -26.90 9.56 1.67
CA LEU A 190 -27.01 10.37 0.47
C LEU A 190 -25.70 11.12 0.22
N GLU A 191 -25.22 11.09 -1.01
CA GLU A 191 -24.26 12.03 -1.58
C GLU A 191 -24.92 12.67 -2.81
N ASP A 192 -25.39 13.91 -2.67
CA ASP A 192 -26.00 14.72 -3.73
C ASP A 192 -24.90 15.26 -4.63
N GLN A 193 -24.92 14.86 -5.90
CA GLN A 193 -23.89 15.16 -6.90
C GLN A 193 -24.50 16.02 -8.03
N PRO A 194 -24.54 17.37 -7.87
CA PRO A 194 -25.17 18.22 -8.87
C PRO A 194 -24.45 18.18 -10.22
N ALA A 195 -25.24 18.28 -11.29
CA ALA A 195 -24.74 18.41 -12.65
C ALA A 195 -23.90 19.67 -12.87
N ILE A 196 -22.90 19.59 -13.74
CA ILE A 196 -22.11 20.76 -14.16
C ILE A 196 -22.76 21.39 -15.39
N SER A 197 -23.11 22.68 -15.32
CA SER A 197 -23.73 23.37 -16.46
C SER A 197 -22.86 23.29 -17.72
N GLY A 198 -23.47 22.83 -18.83
CA GLY A 198 -22.78 22.67 -20.12
C GLY A 198 -22.02 21.35 -20.27
N VAL A 199 -21.92 20.53 -19.23
CA VAL A 199 -21.46 19.15 -19.29
C VAL A 199 -22.71 18.26 -19.33
N GLN A 200 -22.88 17.45 -20.38
CA GLN A 200 -24.00 16.52 -20.46
C GLN A 200 -23.47 15.08 -20.47
N THR A 201 -23.73 14.31 -19.41
CA THR A 201 -23.56 12.84 -19.42
C THR A 201 -24.55 12.12 -18.51
N ALA A 202 -24.63 10.79 -18.63
CA ALA A 202 -25.60 9.95 -17.92
C ALA A 202 -25.18 9.52 -16.50
N THR A 203 -24.03 9.98 -16.00
CA THR A 203 -23.43 9.59 -14.70
C THR A 203 -23.66 10.57 -13.57
N GLU A 204 -24.20 11.76 -13.86
CA GLU A 204 -24.48 12.81 -12.87
C GLU A 204 -25.74 12.45 -12.08
N LYS A 205 -25.56 11.67 -11.01
CA LYS A 205 -26.68 11.16 -10.20
C LYS A 205 -26.27 11.05 -8.73
N ASP A 206 -27.15 11.51 -7.86
CA ASP A 206 -27.04 11.34 -6.42
C ASP A 206 -26.82 9.88 -6.04
N VAL A 207 -25.95 9.62 -5.07
CA VAL A 207 -25.65 8.28 -4.57
C VAL A 207 -26.37 8.03 -3.25
N HIS A 208 -27.27 7.06 -3.25
CA HIS A 208 -27.95 6.57 -2.07
C HIS A 208 -27.29 5.30 -1.55
N THR A 209 -26.92 5.28 -0.27
CA THR A 209 -26.29 4.12 0.38
C THR A 209 -27.23 3.50 1.39
N THR A 210 -27.36 2.18 1.37
CA THR A 210 -28.15 1.42 2.35
C THR A 210 -27.26 0.50 3.16
N TYR A 211 -27.68 0.19 4.39
CA TYR A 211 -26.95 -0.65 5.33
C TYR A 211 -27.84 -1.74 5.90
N ASP A 212 -27.22 -2.82 6.37
CA ASP A 212 -27.89 -3.77 7.25
C ASP A 212 -27.81 -3.35 8.74
N SER A 213 -28.38 -4.20 9.61
CA SER A 213 -28.39 -3.99 11.05
C SER A 213 -27.01 -4.07 11.71
N LEU A 214 -26.00 -4.63 11.04
CA LEU A 214 -24.60 -4.66 11.49
C LEU A 214 -23.78 -3.48 10.94
N GLY A 215 -24.40 -2.59 10.15
CA GLY A 215 -23.75 -1.43 9.55
C GLY A 215 -22.90 -1.74 8.34
N ARG A 216 -23.07 -2.92 7.72
CA ARG A 216 -22.42 -3.26 6.45
C ARG A 216 -23.24 -2.67 5.30
N ILE A 217 -22.57 -2.16 4.27
CA ILE A 217 -23.23 -1.57 3.08
C ILE A 217 -23.94 -2.70 2.32
N THR A 218 -25.24 -2.57 2.10
CA THR A 218 -26.01 -3.53 1.29
C THR A 218 -26.20 -3.07 -0.14
N SER A 219 -26.16 -1.75 -0.40
CA SER A 219 -26.15 -1.22 -1.75
C SER A 219 -25.70 0.24 -1.82
N LYS A 220 -25.22 0.64 -3.00
CA LYS A 220 -25.07 2.03 -3.43
C LYS A 220 -25.79 2.20 -4.75
N ARG A 221 -26.71 3.16 -4.86
CA ARG A 221 -27.59 3.34 -6.02
C ARG A 221 -27.71 4.78 -6.44
N PHE A 222 -27.85 5.00 -7.73
CA PHE A 222 -28.08 6.33 -8.27
C PHE A 222 -29.55 6.75 -8.12
N VAL A 223 -29.80 8.06 -7.94
CA VAL A 223 -31.11 8.75 -7.93
C VAL A 223 -32.05 8.40 -6.77
N SER A 224 -32.10 7.13 -6.35
CA SER A 224 -32.91 6.69 -5.21
C SER A 224 -32.40 5.37 -4.64
N THR A 225 -32.94 4.96 -3.49
CA THR A 225 -32.66 3.65 -2.87
C THR A 225 -33.14 2.44 -3.70
N SER A 226 -33.93 2.68 -4.75
CA SER A 226 -34.41 1.67 -5.69
C SER A 226 -33.87 1.86 -7.12
N GLY A 227 -32.95 2.81 -7.33
CA GLY A 227 -32.33 3.04 -8.64
C GLY A 227 -31.28 1.99 -9.02
N ASN A 228 -30.63 2.20 -10.17
CA ASN A 228 -29.55 1.32 -10.62
C ASN A 228 -28.30 1.52 -9.77
N GLY A 229 -27.60 0.43 -9.46
CA GLY A 229 -26.38 0.50 -8.67
C GLY A 229 -25.88 -0.86 -8.25
N VAL A 230 -24.91 -0.85 -7.33
CA VAL A 230 -24.25 -2.04 -6.84
C VAL A 230 -24.89 -2.56 -5.57
N SER A 231 -24.80 -3.86 -5.31
CA SER A 231 -25.28 -4.46 -4.05
C SER A 231 -24.42 -5.61 -3.55
N TYR A 232 -24.52 -5.88 -2.24
CA TYR A 232 -23.67 -6.83 -1.51
C TYR A 232 -24.51 -7.79 -0.68
N GLY A 233 -24.19 -9.07 -0.77
CA GLY A 233 -24.67 -10.11 0.13
C GLY A 233 -23.58 -10.48 1.14
N TYR A 234 -23.98 -10.82 2.37
CA TYR A 234 -23.05 -11.22 3.43
C TYR A 234 -23.50 -12.52 4.11
N ASP A 235 -22.53 -13.29 4.59
CA ASP A 235 -22.79 -14.38 5.54
C ASP A 235 -22.89 -13.89 6.99
N SER A 236 -23.14 -14.83 7.91
CA SER A 236 -23.23 -14.59 9.35
C SER A 236 -21.90 -14.19 10.00
N LEU A 237 -20.77 -14.43 9.34
CA LEU A 237 -19.44 -14.00 9.77
C LEU A 237 -19.08 -12.60 9.23
N GLY A 238 -19.93 -12.02 8.37
CA GLY A 238 -19.70 -10.72 7.75
C GLY A 238 -18.80 -10.71 6.55
N ARG A 239 -18.59 -11.87 5.93
CA ARG A 239 -17.86 -11.99 4.67
C ARG A 239 -18.83 -11.81 3.51
N THR A 240 -18.38 -11.13 2.45
CA THR A 240 -19.18 -10.87 1.25
C THR A 240 -19.43 -12.18 0.51
N THR A 241 -20.68 -12.62 0.38
CA THR A 241 -21.04 -13.84 -0.36
C THR A 241 -21.43 -13.56 -1.80
N SER A 242 -21.86 -12.33 -2.10
CA SER A 242 -22.17 -11.90 -3.46
C SER A 242 -21.96 -10.41 -3.66
N THR A 243 -21.64 -10.03 -4.90
CA THR A 243 -21.64 -8.64 -5.37
C THR A 243 -22.43 -8.56 -6.67
N THR A 244 -23.31 -7.59 -6.81
CA THR A 244 -24.05 -7.35 -8.06
C THR A 244 -23.65 -5.99 -8.62
N ASP A 245 -23.29 -5.95 -9.91
CA ASP A 245 -22.92 -4.72 -10.62
C ASP A 245 -24.14 -3.84 -10.93
N ILE A 246 -23.89 -2.65 -11.49
CA ILE A 246 -24.94 -1.69 -11.86
C ILE A 246 -25.91 -2.21 -12.94
N ASN A 247 -25.50 -3.21 -13.72
CA ASN A 247 -26.29 -3.83 -14.79
C ASN A 247 -27.02 -5.10 -14.31
N GLY A 248 -26.96 -5.42 -13.01
CA GLY A 248 -27.64 -6.58 -12.42
C GLY A 248 -26.87 -7.90 -12.51
N ARG A 249 -25.62 -7.89 -12.96
CA ARG A 249 -24.76 -9.08 -13.05
C ARG A 249 -24.16 -9.41 -11.70
N SER A 250 -24.27 -10.66 -11.27
CA SER A 250 -23.87 -11.07 -9.92
C SER A 250 -22.65 -11.97 -9.91
N LEU A 251 -21.73 -11.71 -8.98
CA LEU A 251 -20.63 -12.59 -8.60
C LEU A 251 -20.97 -13.30 -7.29
N GLY A 252 -20.42 -14.49 -7.09
CA GLY A 252 -20.51 -15.24 -5.84
C GLY A 252 -19.13 -15.61 -5.29
N TYR A 253 -19.02 -15.69 -3.96
CA TYR A 253 -17.77 -16.03 -3.28
C TYR A 253 -17.95 -17.23 -2.35
N ALA A 254 -17.03 -18.18 -2.44
CA ALA A 254 -16.92 -19.27 -1.47
C ALA A 254 -15.61 -19.15 -0.69
N TYR A 255 -15.68 -19.46 0.61
CA TYR A 255 -14.57 -19.29 1.55
C TYR A 255 -14.09 -20.63 2.09
N ASN A 256 -12.77 -20.74 2.32
CA ASN A 256 -12.22 -21.83 3.12
C ASN A 256 -12.53 -21.64 4.62
N SER A 257 -12.14 -22.59 5.45
CA SER A 257 -12.32 -22.53 6.92
C SER A 257 -11.55 -21.38 7.59
N ALA A 258 -10.52 -20.84 6.94
CA ALA A 258 -9.75 -19.69 7.38
C ALA A 258 -10.29 -18.35 6.85
N SER A 259 -11.47 -18.35 6.22
CA SER A 259 -12.12 -17.15 5.64
C SER A 259 -11.39 -16.50 4.47
N ALA A 260 -10.54 -17.24 3.77
CA ALA A 260 -9.96 -16.80 2.50
C ALA A 260 -10.82 -17.27 1.32
N VAL A 261 -10.88 -16.44 0.27
CA VAL A 261 -11.69 -16.71 -0.94
C VAL A 261 -11.10 -17.89 -1.70
N ALA A 262 -11.81 -19.02 -1.65
CA ALA A 262 -11.44 -20.28 -2.29
C ALA A 262 -12.11 -20.48 -3.65
N ALA A 263 -13.19 -19.74 -3.96
CA ALA A 263 -13.79 -19.74 -5.29
C ALA A 263 -14.49 -18.41 -5.59
N VAL A 264 -14.50 -18.05 -6.87
CA VAL A 264 -15.26 -16.93 -7.42
C VAL A 264 -16.16 -17.45 -8.54
N THR A 265 -17.47 -17.20 -8.40
CA THR A 265 -18.50 -17.49 -9.40
C THR A 265 -18.75 -16.22 -10.21
N TYR A 266 -18.62 -16.31 -11.53
CA TYR A 266 -18.78 -15.22 -12.48
C TYR A 266 -20.26 -15.04 -12.87
N PRO A 267 -20.66 -13.92 -13.51
CA PRO A 267 -22.05 -13.66 -13.87
C PRO A 267 -22.74 -14.73 -14.71
N ASP A 268 -22.00 -15.47 -15.53
CA ASP A 268 -22.51 -16.58 -16.34
C ASP A 268 -22.51 -17.92 -15.59
N SER A 269 -22.41 -17.88 -14.25
CA SER A 269 -22.30 -19.04 -13.34
C SER A 269 -21.02 -19.86 -13.47
N TYR A 270 -20.06 -19.43 -14.28
CA TYR A 270 -18.77 -20.11 -14.38
C TYR A 270 -17.96 -19.91 -13.09
N VAL A 271 -17.30 -20.96 -12.59
CA VAL A 271 -16.57 -20.92 -11.31
C VAL A 271 -15.08 -21.17 -11.52
N PHE A 272 -14.24 -20.28 -11.00
CA PHE A 272 -12.82 -20.55 -10.79
C PHE A 272 -12.56 -20.83 -9.32
N THR A 273 -11.93 -21.96 -9.03
CA THR A 273 -11.53 -22.33 -7.66
C THR A 273 -10.03 -22.13 -7.47
N ARG A 274 -9.62 -22.00 -6.21
CA ARG A 274 -8.25 -21.71 -5.80
C ARG A 274 -7.80 -22.71 -4.74
N SER A 275 -6.58 -23.20 -4.89
CA SER A 275 -5.83 -23.82 -3.78
C SER A 275 -5.07 -22.73 -3.06
N LEU A 276 -5.11 -22.77 -1.73
CA LEU A 276 -4.48 -21.82 -0.84
C LEU A 276 -3.49 -22.55 0.07
N ASP A 277 -2.34 -21.95 0.35
CA ASP A 277 -1.42 -22.48 1.37
C ASP A 277 -1.88 -22.12 2.80
N ASN A 278 -1.11 -22.56 3.81
CA ASN A 278 -1.41 -22.29 5.21
C ASN A 278 -1.31 -20.80 5.61
N LEU A 279 -0.81 -19.95 4.72
CA LEU A 279 -0.79 -18.49 4.87
C LEU A 279 -1.91 -17.83 4.04
N ASN A 280 -2.89 -18.61 3.54
CA ASN A 280 -3.99 -18.18 2.68
C ASN A 280 -3.57 -17.57 1.35
N ARG A 281 -2.37 -17.91 0.85
CA ARG A 281 -1.88 -17.41 -0.43
C ARG A 281 -2.23 -18.39 -1.54
N VAL A 282 -2.59 -17.87 -2.71
CA VAL A 282 -2.92 -18.68 -3.89
C VAL A 282 -1.71 -19.51 -4.29
N THR A 283 -1.92 -20.81 -4.52
CA THR A 283 -0.93 -21.74 -5.06
C THR A 283 -1.35 -22.29 -6.42
N GLN A 284 -2.65 -22.48 -6.65
CA GLN A 284 -3.19 -22.97 -7.92
C GLN A 284 -4.55 -22.32 -8.19
N VAL A 285 -4.88 -22.14 -9.47
CA VAL A 285 -6.20 -21.72 -9.93
C VAL A 285 -6.73 -22.73 -10.95
N TYR A 286 -7.99 -23.13 -10.78
CA TYR A 286 -8.62 -24.19 -11.56
C TYR A 286 -9.73 -23.68 -12.47
N ASN A 287 -9.79 -24.27 -13.65
CA ASN A 287 -10.91 -24.27 -14.59
C ASN A 287 -11.53 -25.67 -14.51
N GLY A 288 -12.65 -25.80 -13.81
CA GLY A 288 -13.19 -27.11 -13.43
C GLY A 288 -12.16 -27.90 -12.60
N SER A 289 -11.75 -29.07 -13.08
CA SER A 289 -10.69 -29.88 -12.45
C SER A 289 -9.27 -29.58 -12.98
N THR A 290 -9.14 -28.72 -14.00
CA THR A 290 -7.86 -28.44 -14.66
C THR A 290 -7.16 -27.26 -13.99
N VAL A 291 -5.95 -27.47 -13.49
CA VAL A 291 -5.07 -26.36 -13.09
C VAL A 291 -4.51 -25.72 -14.36
N PHE A 292 -4.83 -24.45 -14.60
CA PHE A 292 -4.29 -23.70 -15.75
C PHE A 292 -3.23 -22.68 -15.33
N TYR A 293 -3.19 -22.34 -14.04
CA TYR A 293 -2.21 -21.45 -13.44
C TYR A 293 -1.77 -21.98 -12.08
N SER A 294 -0.48 -21.89 -11.78
CA SER A 294 0.03 -22.19 -10.44
C SER A 294 1.23 -21.36 -10.08
N GLN A 295 1.48 -21.22 -8.79
CA GLN A 295 2.56 -20.40 -8.25
C GLN A 295 3.20 -21.03 -7.03
N ALA A 296 4.48 -20.73 -6.83
CA ALA A 296 5.24 -21.08 -5.65
C ALA A 296 5.91 -19.87 -5.01
N TYR A 297 6.23 -20.03 -3.74
CA TYR A 297 6.90 -19.03 -2.93
C TYR A 297 8.20 -19.58 -2.36
N THR A 298 9.15 -18.68 -2.11
CA THR A 298 10.34 -18.96 -1.31
C THR A 298 9.95 -19.20 0.14
N SER A 299 10.87 -19.71 0.96
CA SER A 299 10.67 -19.84 2.40
C SER A 299 10.47 -18.51 3.13
N ARG A 300 10.85 -17.37 2.51
CA ARG A 300 10.59 -16.01 3.01
C ARG A 300 9.23 -15.46 2.56
N GLY A 301 8.47 -16.25 1.81
CA GLY A 301 7.17 -15.86 1.30
C GLY A 301 7.19 -15.10 -0.03
N LEU A 302 8.36 -14.74 -0.58
CA LEU A 302 8.46 -14.08 -1.88
C LEU A 302 8.10 -15.02 -3.04
N ARG A 303 7.45 -14.51 -4.10
CA ARG A 303 7.09 -15.31 -5.29
C ARG A 303 8.33 -15.89 -5.96
N LYS A 304 8.38 -17.20 -6.16
CA LYS A 304 9.53 -17.92 -6.73
C LYS A 304 9.33 -18.28 -8.20
N LYS A 305 8.15 -18.82 -8.53
CA LYS A 305 7.85 -19.37 -9.85
C LYS A 305 6.35 -19.28 -10.14
N LEU A 306 5.99 -18.97 -11.38
CA LEU A 306 4.64 -19.07 -11.93
C LEU A 306 4.67 -20.06 -13.10
N LEU A 307 3.69 -20.96 -13.16
CA LEU A 307 3.49 -21.90 -14.27
C LEU A 307 2.16 -21.59 -14.95
N ARG A 308 2.15 -21.73 -16.28
CA ARG A 308 0.98 -21.46 -17.13
C ARG A 308 0.80 -22.57 -18.16
N GLY A 309 -0.46 -22.95 -18.42
CA GLY A 309 -0.85 -23.82 -19.54
C GLY A 309 0.02 -25.06 -19.68
N ALA A 310 0.74 -25.16 -20.80
CA ALA A 310 1.62 -26.27 -21.20
C ALA A 310 2.63 -26.71 -20.13
N ALA A 311 3.14 -25.79 -19.31
CA ALA A 311 4.03 -26.11 -18.19
C ALA A 311 3.40 -27.09 -17.19
N ILE A 312 2.12 -26.87 -16.90
CA ILE A 312 1.36 -27.67 -15.94
C ILE A 312 0.97 -29.00 -16.59
N ALA A 313 0.61 -28.97 -17.88
CA ALA A 313 0.29 -30.17 -18.65
C ALA A 313 1.47 -31.15 -18.78
N SER A 314 2.71 -30.64 -18.81
CA SER A 314 3.94 -31.45 -18.83
C SER A 314 4.35 -31.98 -17.45
N GLY A 315 3.56 -31.71 -16.40
CA GLY A 315 3.80 -32.24 -15.05
C GLY A 315 4.85 -31.47 -14.24
N GLU A 316 5.19 -30.26 -14.66
CA GLU A 316 6.16 -29.43 -13.95
C GLU A 316 5.66 -29.09 -12.54
N ARG A 317 6.57 -29.19 -11.56
CA ARG A 317 6.25 -28.91 -10.16
C ARG A 317 6.46 -27.44 -9.83
N THR A 318 5.55 -26.87 -9.04
CA THR A 318 5.63 -25.48 -8.59
C THR A 318 6.87 -25.19 -7.73
N ASP A 319 7.30 -26.16 -6.92
CA ASP A 319 8.42 -26.03 -5.97
C ASP A 319 9.80 -26.29 -6.59
N ALA A 320 9.86 -26.78 -7.83
CA ALA A 320 11.10 -27.04 -8.55
C ALA A 320 11.98 -25.78 -8.67
N ALA A 321 13.27 -26.00 -8.92
CA ALA A 321 14.15 -24.89 -9.28
C ALA A 321 13.66 -24.24 -10.60
N CYS A 322 14.05 -22.99 -10.82
CA CYS A 322 13.88 -22.39 -12.13
C CYS A 322 14.85 -23.06 -13.10
N VAL A 323 14.30 -23.74 -14.10
CA VAL A 323 15.03 -24.40 -15.18
C VAL A 323 14.45 -23.92 -16.51
N THR A 324 15.31 -23.75 -17.50
CA THR A 324 14.94 -23.41 -18.88
C THR A 324 14.06 -24.50 -19.49
N GLN A 325 13.11 -24.13 -20.35
CA GLN A 325 12.12 -24.96 -21.08
C GLN A 325 10.87 -25.37 -20.28
N THR A 326 10.42 -24.56 -19.32
CA THR A 326 9.25 -24.87 -18.49
C THR A 326 8.05 -23.95 -18.69
N ASN A 327 8.01 -23.08 -19.72
CA ASN A 327 6.85 -22.20 -19.96
C ASN A 327 6.46 -21.39 -18.69
N ALA A 328 7.47 -20.93 -17.96
CA ALA A 328 7.34 -20.41 -16.60
C ALA A 328 7.72 -18.93 -16.52
N THR A 329 7.27 -18.26 -15.46
CA THR A 329 7.86 -17.00 -15.00
C THR A 329 8.66 -17.28 -13.72
N CYS A 330 9.90 -16.81 -13.67
CA CYS A 330 10.84 -17.12 -12.60
C CYS A 330 11.38 -15.87 -11.94
N TYR A 331 11.59 -15.93 -10.63
CA TYR A 331 12.06 -14.82 -9.82
C TYR A 331 13.25 -15.24 -8.95
N SER A 332 14.28 -14.42 -8.95
CA SER A 332 15.46 -14.60 -8.09
C SER A 332 15.62 -13.39 -7.20
N TYR A 333 16.05 -13.64 -5.97
CA TYR A 333 16.24 -12.60 -4.97
C TYR A 333 17.61 -12.71 -4.31
N ASP A 334 18.12 -11.59 -3.84
CA ASP A 334 19.28 -11.60 -2.96
C ASP A 334 18.90 -11.97 -1.51
N ALA A 335 19.90 -11.92 -0.62
CA ALA A 335 19.70 -12.18 0.81
C ALA A 335 18.71 -11.19 1.47
N PHE A 336 18.51 -10.00 0.90
CA PHE A 336 17.62 -8.96 1.40
C PHE A 336 16.20 -9.07 0.84
N GLY A 337 15.93 -10.03 -0.05
CA GLY A 337 14.63 -10.20 -0.69
C GLY A 337 14.38 -9.23 -1.83
N ARG A 338 15.42 -8.57 -2.34
CA ARG A 338 15.33 -7.69 -3.50
C ARG A 338 15.43 -8.51 -4.77
N LEU A 339 14.60 -8.20 -5.77
CA LEU A 339 14.60 -8.89 -7.04
C LEU A 339 15.95 -8.68 -7.75
N THR A 340 16.64 -9.78 -8.04
CA THR A 340 17.93 -9.79 -8.78
C THR A 340 17.76 -10.28 -10.20
N ALA A 341 16.77 -11.14 -10.45
CA ALA A 341 16.40 -11.51 -11.81
C ALA A 341 14.92 -11.86 -11.91
N MET A 342 14.34 -11.60 -13.08
CA MET A 342 13.03 -12.08 -13.49
C MET A 342 13.12 -12.64 -14.90
N SER A 343 12.51 -13.78 -15.16
CA SER A 343 12.48 -14.34 -16.51
C SER A 343 11.11 -14.84 -16.93
N HIS A 344 10.83 -14.76 -18.23
CA HIS A 344 9.77 -15.50 -18.90
C HIS A 344 10.40 -16.50 -19.84
N ASP A 345 9.98 -17.74 -19.66
CA ASP A 345 10.22 -18.88 -20.53
C ASP A 345 8.92 -19.16 -21.29
N LEU A 346 9.00 -19.21 -22.61
CA LEU A 346 7.89 -19.34 -23.55
C LEU A 346 8.15 -20.49 -24.53
N ASP A 347 7.07 -20.99 -25.11
CA ASP A 347 7.16 -21.96 -26.19
C ASP A 347 7.74 -21.22 -27.41
N LEU A 348 8.80 -21.78 -27.98
CA LEU A 348 9.78 -21.11 -28.86
C LEU A 348 10.69 -20.12 -28.10
N THR A 349 11.96 -20.52 -27.93
CA THR A 349 12.97 -19.81 -27.11
C THR A 349 13.36 -18.42 -27.62
N ALA A 350 12.98 -18.04 -28.84
CA ALA A 350 13.28 -16.71 -29.39
C ALA A 350 12.57 -15.56 -28.65
N ASN A 351 11.52 -15.87 -27.90
CA ASN A 351 10.76 -14.90 -27.10
C ASN A 351 11.10 -14.98 -25.61
N ASP A 352 12.03 -15.83 -25.20
CA ASP A 352 12.47 -15.87 -23.82
C ASP A 352 13.13 -14.54 -23.45
N ILE A 353 12.86 -14.09 -22.24
CA ILE A 353 13.45 -12.87 -21.69
C ILE A 353 13.86 -13.11 -20.25
N THR A 354 15.07 -12.69 -19.92
CA THR A 354 15.56 -12.59 -18.55
C THR A 354 16.08 -11.18 -18.33
N TRP A 355 15.50 -10.48 -17.35
CA TRP A 355 16.07 -9.26 -16.79
C TRP A 355 16.94 -9.63 -15.60
N SER A 356 18.20 -9.19 -15.63
CA SER A 356 19.14 -9.32 -14.51
C SER A 356 19.45 -7.92 -13.98
N PHE A 357 19.00 -7.60 -12.77
CA PHE A 357 19.21 -6.29 -12.14
C PHE A 357 20.63 -6.21 -11.59
N THR A 358 21.57 -5.82 -12.46
CA THR A 358 23.02 -5.83 -12.20
C THR A 358 23.50 -4.69 -11.30
N GLY A 359 22.75 -3.60 -11.21
CA GLY A 359 23.11 -2.44 -10.42
C GLY A 359 21.97 -1.94 -9.55
N ARG A 360 22.27 -1.72 -8.27
CA ARG A 360 21.46 -0.91 -7.37
C ARG A 360 22.32 0.12 -6.68
N ASN A 361 21.77 1.31 -6.46
CA ASN A 361 22.42 2.29 -5.58
C ASN A 361 22.07 2.00 -4.10
N PRO A 362 22.76 2.64 -3.14
CA PRO A 362 22.43 2.54 -1.71
C PRO A 362 21.02 2.94 -1.31
N ALA A 363 20.31 3.74 -2.12
CA ALA A 363 18.90 4.06 -1.93
C ALA A 363 17.96 2.98 -2.50
N ASN A 364 18.51 1.81 -2.84
CA ASN A 364 17.81 0.63 -3.34
C ASN A 364 17.18 0.75 -4.73
N GLN A 365 17.43 1.86 -5.44
CA GLN A 365 16.96 2.04 -6.82
C GLN A 365 17.79 1.18 -7.77
N ILE A 366 17.10 0.60 -8.76
CA ILE A 366 17.69 -0.04 -9.92
C ILE A 366 18.39 1.05 -10.74
N THR A 367 19.69 0.86 -10.98
CA THR A 367 20.50 1.78 -11.80
C THR A 367 20.95 1.17 -13.11
N SER A 368 20.94 -0.16 -13.20
CA SER A 368 21.24 -0.89 -14.43
C SER A 368 20.63 -2.29 -14.38
N TRP A 369 20.29 -2.81 -15.54
CA TRP A 369 19.95 -4.21 -15.76
C TRP A 369 20.48 -4.68 -17.11
N ASP A 370 20.66 -5.99 -17.23
CA ASP A 370 20.87 -6.66 -18.51
C ASP A 370 19.58 -7.39 -18.92
N ALA A 371 19.25 -7.36 -20.20
CA ALA A 371 18.16 -8.11 -20.80
C ALA A 371 18.72 -9.17 -21.76
N SER A 372 18.27 -10.42 -21.66
CA SER A 372 18.72 -11.49 -22.56
C SER A 372 18.21 -11.37 -24.00
N SER A 373 17.26 -10.48 -24.25
CA SER A 373 16.65 -10.22 -25.55
C SER A 373 16.19 -8.76 -25.63
N ILE A 374 16.38 -8.14 -26.78
CA ILE A 374 15.92 -6.77 -27.08
C ILE A 374 14.46 -6.74 -27.54
N ASN A 375 13.78 -7.89 -27.63
CA ASN A 375 12.43 -7.97 -28.19
C ASN A 375 11.42 -7.11 -27.41
N TYR A 376 11.66 -6.90 -26.12
CA TYR A 376 10.80 -6.15 -25.21
C TYR A 376 11.33 -4.74 -24.90
N ASP A 377 12.50 -4.38 -25.42
CA ASP A 377 13.12 -3.10 -25.16
C ASP A 377 12.49 -2.02 -26.03
N TYR A 378 12.08 -0.94 -25.39
CA TYR A 378 11.66 0.27 -26.08
C TYR A 378 12.89 0.99 -26.65
N ASP A 379 12.84 1.29 -27.93
CA ASP A 379 13.88 2.05 -28.61
C ASP A 379 13.52 3.54 -28.55
N GLU A 380 14.19 4.25 -27.63
CA GLU A 380 13.95 5.67 -27.36
C GLU A 380 14.29 6.52 -28.59
N GLN A 381 13.25 7.07 -29.23
CA GLN A 381 13.40 7.91 -30.41
C GLN A 381 13.72 9.37 -30.06
N GLN A 382 13.52 9.79 -28.81
CA GLN A 382 13.84 11.14 -28.37
C GLN A 382 15.30 11.24 -27.92
N THR A 383 16.07 12.08 -28.62
CA THR A 383 17.48 12.32 -28.31
C THR A 383 17.71 13.56 -27.44
N THR A 384 16.64 14.28 -27.07
CA THR A 384 16.71 15.54 -26.32
C THR A 384 15.74 15.57 -25.14
N THR A 385 16.24 15.99 -23.98
CA THR A 385 15.42 16.24 -22.79
C THR A 385 14.40 17.36 -23.05
N VAL A 386 13.11 17.07 -22.88
CA VAL A 386 12.04 18.07 -22.93
C VAL A 386 11.82 18.65 -21.53
N ASN A 387 12.31 19.86 -21.29
CA ASN A 387 12.06 20.59 -20.04
C ASN A 387 10.70 21.30 -20.10
N LYS A 388 9.65 20.66 -19.60
CA LYS A 388 8.34 21.30 -19.45
C LYS A 388 8.35 22.34 -18.34
N THR A 389 7.66 23.45 -18.57
CA THR A 389 7.42 24.50 -17.57
C THR A 389 6.05 24.32 -16.93
N TYR A 390 5.93 24.68 -15.65
CA TYR A 390 4.69 24.54 -14.89
C TYR A 390 4.23 25.87 -14.30
N ASP A 391 2.92 26.03 -14.12
CA ASP A 391 2.35 27.17 -13.42
C ASP A 391 2.35 26.94 -11.88
N GLY A 392 1.85 27.91 -11.12
CA GLY A 392 1.80 27.84 -9.66
C GLY A 392 0.88 26.76 -9.09
N LEU A 393 0.04 26.13 -9.92
CA LEU A 393 -0.79 24.97 -9.57
C LEU A 393 -0.17 23.64 -10.00
N ASN A 394 1.10 23.65 -10.47
CA ASN A 394 1.81 22.51 -11.05
C ASN A 394 1.21 21.94 -12.35
N ARG A 395 0.40 22.74 -13.05
CA ARG A 395 -0.16 22.39 -14.37
C ARG A 395 0.86 22.64 -15.46
N ASP A 396 0.75 21.95 -16.59
CA ASP A 396 1.57 22.28 -17.77
C ASP A 396 1.28 23.73 -18.18
N ALA A 397 2.30 24.60 -18.15
CA ALA A 397 2.10 26.03 -18.33
C ALA A 397 1.64 26.39 -19.76
N GLY A 398 2.06 25.61 -20.76
CA GLY A 398 1.64 25.81 -22.15
C GLY A 398 0.16 25.48 -22.33
N ILE A 399 -0.29 24.36 -21.74
CA ILE A 399 -1.70 23.97 -21.74
C ILE A 399 -2.53 24.91 -20.87
N ALA A 400 -2.05 25.30 -19.69
CA ALA A 400 -2.75 26.21 -18.78
C ALA A 400 -2.96 27.61 -19.37
N ALA A 401 -2.13 28.03 -20.32
CA ALA A 401 -2.30 29.28 -21.06
C ALA A 401 -3.40 29.20 -22.13
N LEU A 402 -3.85 28.01 -22.52
CA LEU A 402 -4.98 27.83 -23.44
C LEU A 402 -6.29 28.20 -22.74
N ALA A 403 -7.18 28.86 -23.47
CA ALA A 403 -8.55 29.07 -23.02
C ALA A 403 -9.23 27.70 -22.82
N GLY A 404 -9.60 27.38 -21.58
CA GLY A 404 -10.16 26.07 -21.23
C GLY A 404 -9.16 24.91 -21.26
N GLY A 405 -7.85 25.18 -21.21
CA GLY A 405 -6.83 24.13 -21.13
C GLY A 405 -7.00 23.23 -19.91
N TYR A 406 -7.37 23.83 -18.77
CA TYR A 406 -7.81 23.14 -17.57
C TYR A 406 -9.16 23.71 -17.10
N ASP A 407 -10.02 22.85 -16.57
CA ASP A 407 -11.25 23.31 -15.90
C ASP A 407 -10.94 23.97 -14.53
N LEU A 408 -11.98 24.52 -13.90
CA LEU A 408 -11.88 25.17 -12.59
C LEU A 408 -11.58 24.19 -11.45
N ASN A 409 -11.73 22.88 -11.65
CA ASN A 409 -11.30 21.85 -10.70
C ASN A 409 -9.83 21.44 -10.90
N GLY A 410 -9.17 21.94 -11.94
CA GLY A 410 -7.80 21.61 -12.29
C GLY A 410 -7.68 20.33 -13.12
N ASN A 411 -8.73 19.85 -13.77
CA ASN A 411 -8.62 18.73 -14.70
C ASN A 411 -8.19 19.24 -16.08
N LEU A 412 -7.33 18.52 -16.79
CA LEU A 412 -6.91 18.86 -18.15
C LEU A 412 -8.11 18.71 -19.09
N SER A 413 -8.64 19.82 -19.61
CA SER A 413 -9.85 19.84 -20.44
C SER A 413 -9.57 20.04 -21.92
N ASN A 414 -8.43 20.64 -22.29
CA ASN A 414 -8.11 20.91 -23.68
C ASN A 414 -6.59 20.91 -23.89
N GLU A 415 -6.09 19.98 -24.70
CA GLU A 415 -4.67 19.92 -25.05
C GLU A 415 -4.24 20.91 -26.14
N SER A 416 -5.18 21.42 -26.95
CA SER A 416 -4.94 22.44 -27.97
C SER A 416 -6.23 23.06 -28.49
N ALA A 417 -6.23 24.39 -28.66
CA ALA A 417 -7.36 25.11 -29.23
C ALA A 417 -7.62 24.83 -30.73
N SER A 418 -6.68 24.21 -31.46
CA SER A 418 -6.82 24.05 -32.92
C SER A 418 -6.12 22.83 -33.54
N ALA A 419 -5.26 22.13 -32.80
CA ALA A 419 -4.55 20.97 -33.34
C ALA A 419 -5.49 19.77 -33.54
N ALA A 420 -5.34 19.13 -34.69
CA ALA A 420 -6.29 18.14 -35.18
C ALA A 420 -6.11 16.74 -34.59
N ASP A 421 -5.10 16.58 -33.74
CA ASP A 421 -4.58 15.39 -33.06
C ASP A 421 -4.49 15.61 -31.53
N LYS A 422 -5.28 16.54 -30.99
CA LYS A 422 -5.29 16.91 -29.56
C LYS A 422 -6.66 16.77 -28.92
N ARG A 423 -6.69 16.20 -27.71
CA ARG A 423 -7.89 15.77 -26.98
C ARG A 423 -8.53 16.91 -26.21
N CYS A 424 -9.84 16.90 -26.20
CA CYS A 424 -10.73 17.74 -25.41
C CYS A 424 -11.60 16.86 -24.52
N MET A 425 -11.71 17.23 -23.25
CA MET A 425 -12.14 16.36 -22.17
C MET A 425 -13.10 17.08 -21.23
N THR A 426 -14.07 16.33 -20.71
CA THR A 426 -15.00 16.83 -19.68
C THR A 426 -14.96 15.93 -18.46
N TYR A 427 -15.34 16.47 -17.32
CA TYR A 427 -15.28 15.79 -16.03
C TYR A 427 -16.54 16.08 -15.23
N ASP A 428 -16.87 15.18 -14.31
CA ASP A 428 -17.93 15.43 -13.34
C ASP A 428 -17.44 16.21 -12.11
N VAL A 429 -18.36 16.46 -11.18
CA VAL A 429 -18.09 17.21 -9.94
C VAL A 429 -17.05 16.52 -9.03
N LEU A 430 -16.82 15.22 -9.22
CA LEU A 430 -15.83 14.40 -8.52
C LEU A 430 -14.51 14.23 -9.30
N ASN A 431 -14.30 14.98 -10.39
CA ASN A 431 -13.12 14.88 -11.27
C ASN A 431 -13.00 13.56 -12.05
N ARG A 432 -14.08 12.80 -12.20
CA ARG A 432 -14.08 11.59 -13.04
C ARG A 432 -14.22 11.98 -14.51
N LEU A 433 -13.39 11.41 -15.39
CA LEU A 433 -13.35 11.73 -16.82
C LEU A 433 -14.62 11.25 -17.52
N LEU A 434 -15.41 12.17 -18.07
CA LEU A 434 -16.71 11.88 -18.67
C LEU A 434 -16.66 11.72 -20.19
N THR A 435 -15.91 12.58 -20.87
CA THR A 435 -15.81 12.51 -22.33
C THR A 435 -14.38 12.72 -22.81
N VAL A 436 -14.04 12.09 -23.93
CA VAL A 436 -12.83 12.40 -24.71
C VAL A 436 -13.23 12.59 -26.16
N ALA A 437 -12.90 13.74 -26.72
CA ALA A 437 -13.13 14.11 -28.12
C ALA A 437 -11.86 14.73 -28.72
N TRP A 438 -11.77 14.88 -30.05
CA TRP A 438 -10.78 15.80 -30.64
C TRP A 438 -11.24 17.25 -30.52
N CYS A 439 -10.31 18.16 -30.25
CA CYS A 439 -10.63 19.57 -30.02
C CYS A 439 -11.16 20.35 -31.24
N ASN A 440 -10.98 19.83 -32.45
CA ASN A 440 -11.55 20.39 -33.67
C ASN A 440 -12.94 19.82 -34.01
N ASN A 441 -13.64 19.20 -33.04
CA ASN A 441 -14.95 18.58 -33.22
C ASN A 441 -14.98 17.49 -34.31
N LYS A 442 -13.84 16.85 -34.62
CA LYS A 442 -13.83 15.65 -35.45
C LYS A 442 -14.66 14.55 -34.77
N PRO A 443 -15.38 13.72 -35.55
CA PRO A 443 -16.32 12.74 -35.00
C PRO A 443 -15.68 11.57 -34.25
N SER A 444 -14.36 11.34 -34.38
CA SER A 444 -13.69 10.19 -33.76
C SER A 444 -12.22 10.48 -33.40
N PRO A 445 -11.76 10.17 -32.17
CA PRO A 445 -12.53 9.48 -31.14
C PRO A 445 -13.53 10.45 -30.51
N TYR A 446 -14.74 9.95 -30.27
CA TYR A 446 -15.69 10.52 -29.33
C TYR A 446 -16.07 9.39 -28.38
N LEU A 447 -15.67 9.53 -27.13
CA LEU A 447 -15.84 8.55 -26.08
C LEU A 447 -16.66 9.18 -24.97
N THR A 448 -17.67 8.47 -24.51
CA THR A 448 -18.37 8.78 -23.25
C THR A 448 -18.06 7.68 -22.26
N LEU A 449 -17.60 8.04 -21.06
CA LEU A 449 -17.28 7.12 -19.99
C LEU A 449 -18.41 7.17 -18.94
N TYR A 450 -18.68 6.00 -18.34
CA TYR A 450 -19.73 5.84 -17.35
C TYR A 450 -19.16 5.21 -16.09
N TYR A 451 -19.60 5.69 -14.93
CA TYR A 451 -19.14 5.22 -13.63
C TYR A 451 -20.28 4.58 -12.84
N ASP A 452 -19.96 3.63 -11.97
CA ASP A 452 -20.90 3.11 -10.98
C ASP A 452 -20.97 4.03 -9.74
N PRO A 453 -21.93 3.81 -8.82
CA PRO A 453 -22.04 4.57 -7.58
C PRO A 453 -20.85 4.41 -6.62
N GLU A 454 -19.92 3.50 -6.90
CA GLU A 454 -18.65 3.40 -6.17
C GLU A 454 -17.54 4.21 -6.82
N GLY A 455 -17.76 4.82 -7.98
CA GLY A 455 -16.75 5.58 -8.70
C GLY A 455 -15.85 4.74 -9.60
N ARG A 456 -16.15 3.46 -9.84
CA ARG A 456 -15.42 2.63 -10.81
C ARG A 456 -15.95 2.87 -12.22
N LEU A 457 -15.07 2.83 -13.22
CA LEU A 457 -15.45 2.90 -14.63
C LEU A 457 -16.34 1.70 -14.99
N ALA A 458 -17.66 1.90 -15.06
CA ALA A 458 -18.64 0.86 -15.32
C ALA A 458 -18.82 0.55 -16.81
N ALA A 459 -18.61 1.55 -17.67
CA ALA A 459 -18.67 1.37 -19.12
C ALA A 459 -17.98 2.51 -19.87
N TYR A 460 -17.77 2.31 -21.16
CA TYR A 460 -17.58 3.41 -22.11
C TYR A 460 -18.31 3.15 -23.42
N THR A 461 -18.81 4.21 -24.05
CA THR A 461 -19.40 4.17 -25.38
C THR A 461 -18.50 4.91 -26.36
N GLY A 462 -18.08 4.22 -27.41
CA GLY A 462 -17.31 4.78 -28.52
C GLY A 462 -17.87 4.28 -29.85
N ASN A 463 -18.04 5.17 -30.83
CA ASN A 463 -18.54 4.85 -32.17
C ASN A 463 -19.85 4.02 -32.17
N GLY A 464 -20.77 4.31 -31.24
CA GLY A 464 -22.07 3.64 -31.14
C GLY A 464 -22.07 2.26 -30.48
N THR A 465 -20.92 1.77 -29.99
CA THR A 465 -20.80 0.52 -29.22
C THR A 465 -20.51 0.83 -27.76
N THR A 466 -21.23 0.20 -26.85
CA THR A 466 -20.98 0.30 -25.41
C THR A 466 -20.20 -0.93 -24.94
N ASN A 467 -19.07 -0.70 -24.27
CA ASN A 467 -18.32 -1.74 -23.56
C ASN A 467 -18.52 -1.55 -22.06
N GLU A 468 -19.01 -2.58 -21.40
CA GLU A 468 -19.36 -2.58 -19.98
C GLU A 468 -18.38 -3.45 -19.19
N PHE A 469 -18.13 -3.05 -17.96
CA PHE A 469 -17.10 -3.59 -17.10
C PHE A 469 -17.69 -4.18 -15.82
N VAL A 470 -17.25 -5.40 -15.49
CA VAL A 470 -17.69 -6.13 -14.30
C VAL A 470 -16.51 -6.34 -13.37
N TYR A 471 -16.70 -6.07 -12.08
CA TYR A 471 -15.62 -6.03 -11.09
C TYR A 471 -15.80 -7.04 -9.95
N ASP A 472 -14.69 -7.65 -9.53
CA ASP A 472 -14.49 -8.28 -8.21
C ASP A 472 -13.62 -7.34 -7.37
N GLY A 473 -14.24 -6.61 -6.43
CA GLY A 473 -13.56 -5.51 -5.73
C GLY A 473 -13.06 -4.45 -6.71
N VAL A 474 -11.74 -4.30 -6.81
CA VAL A 474 -11.07 -3.40 -7.78
C VAL A 474 -10.63 -4.10 -9.07
N ASN A 475 -10.76 -5.43 -9.15
CA ASN A 475 -10.29 -6.21 -10.29
C ASN A 475 -11.37 -6.30 -11.38
N LEU A 476 -11.07 -5.83 -12.59
CA LEU A 476 -11.91 -6.04 -13.76
C LEU A 476 -11.92 -7.52 -14.15
N ILE A 477 -13.05 -8.21 -13.99
CA ILE A 477 -13.17 -9.65 -14.24
C ILE A 477 -13.86 -10.00 -15.57
N ALA A 478 -14.64 -9.09 -16.15
CA ALA A 478 -15.28 -9.32 -17.45
C ALA A 478 -15.58 -8.02 -18.18
N GLU A 479 -15.62 -8.11 -19.51
CA GLU A 479 -16.13 -7.06 -20.40
C GLU A 479 -17.29 -7.60 -21.23
N TYR A 480 -18.32 -6.78 -21.38
CA TYR A 480 -19.48 -7.07 -22.23
C TYR A 480 -19.61 -6.00 -23.30
N SER A 481 -19.94 -6.39 -24.53
CA SER A 481 -20.49 -5.45 -25.50
C SER A 481 -22.00 -5.40 -25.38
N TYR A 482 -22.53 -4.19 -25.44
CA TYR A 482 -23.95 -3.90 -25.58
C TYR A 482 -24.18 -3.15 -26.89
N SER A 483 -25.12 -3.66 -27.71
CA SER A 483 -25.44 -3.10 -29.04
C SER A 483 -26.25 -1.80 -29.00
N GLY A 484 -26.62 -1.31 -27.81
CA GLY A 484 -27.35 -0.07 -27.60
C GLY A 484 -26.56 0.97 -26.81
N ALA A 485 -27.23 2.09 -26.53
CA ALA A 485 -26.74 3.08 -25.57
C ALA A 485 -26.75 2.49 -24.14
N TYR A 486 -25.75 2.84 -23.33
CA TYR A 486 -25.66 2.41 -21.94
C TYR A 486 -26.97 2.67 -21.15
N ASN A 487 -27.45 1.69 -20.37
CA ASN A 487 -28.77 1.69 -19.70
C ASN A 487 -30.01 1.81 -20.62
N GLY A 488 -29.87 1.66 -21.94
CA GLY A 488 -31.00 1.58 -22.86
C GLY A 488 -31.76 0.25 -22.74
N SER A 489 -33.03 0.21 -23.15
CA SER A 489 -33.81 -1.03 -23.23
C SER A 489 -33.73 -1.68 -24.62
N GLY A 490 -33.79 -3.01 -24.67
CA GLY A 490 -33.98 -3.77 -25.92
C GLY A 490 -32.70 -4.12 -26.73
N GLY A 491 -31.50 -3.84 -26.21
CA GLY A 491 -30.25 -4.32 -26.79
C GLY A 491 -29.89 -5.74 -26.32
N SER A 492 -28.84 -6.31 -26.91
CA SER A 492 -28.29 -7.61 -26.52
C SER A 492 -26.91 -7.43 -25.90
N GLU A 493 -26.68 -8.13 -24.79
CA GLU A 493 -25.39 -8.18 -24.11
C GLU A 493 -24.62 -9.43 -24.55
N THR A 494 -23.34 -9.28 -24.85
CA THR A 494 -22.44 -10.40 -25.12
C THR A 494 -21.16 -10.21 -24.32
N MET A 495 -20.77 -11.22 -23.55
CA MET A 495 -19.46 -11.21 -22.90
C MET A 495 -18.40 -11.25 -23.99
N ASN A 496 -17.55 -10.24 -24.05
CA ASN A 496 -16.44 -10.16 -24.99
C ASN A 496 -15.15 -10.70 -24.40
N ARG A 497 -14.95 -10.48 -23.10
CA ARG A 497 -13.73 -10.89 -22.41
C ARG A 497 -14.04 -11.32 -20.99
N ARG A 498 -13.23 -12.24 -20.51
CA ARG A 498 -13.16 -12.68 -19.12
C ARG A 498 -11.73 -12.66 -18.66
N TYR A 499 -11.51 -12.26 -17.41
CA TYR A 499 -10.19 -12.15 -16.80
C TYR A 499 -10.11 -13.00 -15.55
N VAL A 500 -8.92 -13.52 -15.27
CA VAL A 500 -8.60 -14.16 -13.99
C VAL A 500 -7.40 -13.46 -13.41
N HIS A 501 -7.51 -13.07 -12.14
CA HIS A 501 -6.47 -12.34 -11.41
C HIS A 501 -5.77 -13.21 -10.38
N GLY A 502 -4.52 -12.82 -10.11
CA GLY A 502 -3.68 -13.32 -9.04
C GLY A 502 -4.07 -12.70 -7.70
N ALA A 503 -3.18 -12.84 -6.72
CA ALA A 503 -3.38 -12.28 -5.40
C ALA A 503 -2.73 -10.89 -5.23
N GLY A 504 -1.83 -10.51 -6.13
CA GLY A 504 -1.20 -9.19 -6.13
C GLY A 504 -2.10 -8.10 -6.68
N VAL A 505 -1.77 -6.86 -6.34
CA VAL A 505 -2.44 -5.67 -6.86
C VAL A 505 -2.16 -5.55 -8.36
N ASP A 506 -3.22 -5.29 -9.15
CA ASP A 506 -3.14 -5.17 -10.60
C ASP A 506 -2.39 -6.34 -11.27
N GLU A 507 -2.69 -7.56 -10.81
CA GLU A 507 -2.08 -8.81 -11.27
C GLU A 507 -3.05 -9.65 -12.14
N PRO A 508 -3.39 -9.21 -13.37
CA PRO A 508 -4.18 -10.00 -14.29
C PRO A 508 -3.30 -11.14 -14.82
N LEU A 509 -3.80 -12.37 -14.72
CA LEU A 509 -3.04 -13.57 -15.09
C LEU A 509 -3.45 -14.10 -16.46
N VAL A 510 -4.76 -14.15 -16.71
CA VAL A 510 -5.33 -14.78 -17.89
C VAL A 510 -6.49 -13.96 -18.40
N TRP A 511 -6.64 -13.92 -19.72
CA TRP A 511 -7.88 -13.49 -20.35
C TRP A 511 -8.40 -14.49 -21.39
N TYR A 512 -9.72 -14.53 -21.54
CA TYR A 512 -10.42 -15.31 -22.55
C TYR A 512 -11.20 -14.40 -23.47
N ALA A 513 -11.27 -14.75 -24.76
CA ALA A 513 -12.19 -14.13 -25.69
C ALA A 513 -13.57 -14.80 -25.54
N GLY A 514 -14.59 -14.01 -25.24
CA GLY A 514 -15.94 -14.47 -25.01
C GLY A 514 -16.16 -15.11 -23.63
N SER A 515 -17.29 -15.81 -23.49
CA SER A 515 -17.64 -16.59 -22.30
C SER A 515 -16.95 -17.97 -22.23
N ALA A 516 -16.41 -18.47 -23.34
CA ALA A 516 -15.74 -19.75 -23.39
C ALA A 516 -14.36 -19.71 -22.70
N VAL A 517 -14.03 -20.77 -21.97
CA VAL A 517 -12.77 -20.88 -21.20
C VAL A 517 -11.77 -21.89 -21.81
N THR A 518 -11.92 -22.21 -23.10
CA THR A 518 -11.11 -23.23 -23.78
C THR A 518 -9.81 -22.70 -24.35
N SER A 519 -9.72 -21.39 -24.60
CA SER A 519 -8.56 -20.73 -25.23
C SER A 519 -8.01 -19.61 -24.33
N PRO A 520 -7.23 -19.95 -23.29
CA PRO A 520 -6.64 -18.95 -22.39
C PRO A 520 -5.53 -18.16 -23.09
N ASN A 521 -5.48 -16.87 -22.80
CA ASN A 521 -4.36 -15.99 -23.11
C ASN A 521 -3.66 -15.63 -21.79
N PHE A 522 -2.48 -16.18 -21.56
CA PHE A 522 -1.69 -15.95 -20.34
C PHE A 522 -0.90 -14.66 -20.46
N LEU A 523 -1.18 -13.70 -19.58
CA LEU A 523 -0.53 -12.39 -19.57
C LEU A 523 0.87 -12.49 -18.98
N LEU A 524 1.81 -11.75 -19.58
CA LEU A 524 3.21 -11.71 -19.19
C LEU A 524 3.51 -10.30 -18.66
N ALA A 525 3.77 -10.19 -17.37
CA ALA A 525 4.11 -8.92 -16.73
C ALA A 525 5.62 -8.78 -16.51
N ASN A 526 6.20 -7.60 -16.75
CA ASN A 526 7.57 -7.29 -16.34
C ASN A 526 7.65 -7.04 -14.82
N TYR A 527 8.84 -6.65 -14.33
CA TYR A 527 9.09 -6.41 -12.90
C TYR A 527 8.28 -5.26 -12.28
N GLN A 528 7.78 -4.31 -13.08
CA GLN A 528 6.89 -3.22 -12.61
C GLN A 528 5.40 -3.62 -12.64
N GLY A 529 5.08 -4.81 -13.16
CA GLY A 529 3.71 -5.25 -13.42
C GLY A 529 3.18 -4.87 -14.81
N SER A 530 3.97 -4.21 -15.67
CA SER A 530 3.55 -3.87 -17.02
C SER A 530 3.38 -5.11 -17.88
N ILE A 531 2.22 -5.29 -18.50
CA ILE A 531 1.95 -6.41 -19.41
C ILE A 531 2.71 -6.22 -20.71
N ILE A 532 3.75 -7.01 -20.93
CA ILE A 532 4.64 -6.96 -22.11
C ILE A 532 4.22 -7.94 -23.23
N GLY A 533 3.17 -8.72 -23.02
CA GLY A 533 2.63 -9.63 -24.02
C GLY A 533 1.70 -10.68 -23.42
N TYR A 534 1.29 -11.63 -24.25
CA TYR A 534 0.57 -12.81 -23.77
C TYR A 534 0.79 -14.03 -24.66
N SER A 535 0.67 -15.22 -24.06
CA SER A 535 0.84 -16.51 -24.74
C SER A 535 -0.45 -17.32 -24.78
N ASN A 536 -0.58 -18.22 -25.76
CA ASN A 536 -1.69 -19.18 -25.80
C ASN A 536 -1.48 -20.35 -24.81
N SER A 537 -2.36 -21.36 -24.85
CA SER A 537 -2.28 -22.56 -24.00
C SER A 537 -1.05 -23.43 -24.21
N SER A 538 -0.46 -23.42 -25.41
CA SER A 538 0.79 -24.11 -25.72
C SER A 538 2.03 -23.37 -25.20
N GLY A 539 1.88 -22.11 -24.78
CA GLY A 539 2.99 -21.25 -24.35
C GLY A 539 3.53 -20.35 -25.47
N THR A 540 2.98 -20.42 -26.68
CA THR A 540 3.45 -19.64 -27.83
C THR A 540 3.03 -18.18 -27.66
N LEU A 541 3.98 -17.24 -27.80
CA LEU A 541 3.70 -15.81 -27.75
C LEU A 541 2.72 -15.40 -28.87
N THR A 542 1.63 -14.73 -28.51
CA THR A 542 0.61 -14.26 -29.46
C THR A 542 0.76 -12.78 -29.76
N GLU A 543 1.17 -11.98 -28.78
CA GLU A 543 1.35 -10.55 -28.93
C GLU A 543 2.47 -10.03 -28.04
N LEU A 544 3.17 -8.98 -28.49
CA LEU A 544 4.29 -8.36 -27.80
C LEU A 544 4.07 -6.85 -27.65
N TYR A 545 4.40 -6.32 -26.47
CA TYR A 545 4.35 -4.91 -26.15
C TYR A 545 5.68 -4.41 -25.59
N ARG A 546 6.02 -3.18 -25.96
CA ARG A 546 7.14 -2.39 -25.43
C ARG A 546 6.59 -1.12 -24.80
N TYR A 547 7.31 -0.58 -23.82
CA TYR A 547 6.94 0.65 -23.14
C TYR A 547 8.16 1.54 -22.95
N ASP A 548 7.99 2.84 -23.20
CA ASP A 548 8.93 3.81 -22.65
C ASP A 548 8.86 3.84 -21.11
N PRO A 549 9.77 4.53 -20.41
CA PRO A 549 9.77 4.59 -18.95
C PRO A 549 8.44 5.08 -18.35
N TYR A 550 7.68 5.90 -19.05
CA TYR A 550 6.40 6.48 -18.63
C TYR A 550 5.18 5.73 -19.18
N GLY A 551 5.37 4.61 -19.88
CA GLY A 551 4.31 3.72 -20.32
C GLY A 551 3.77 3.94 -21.72
N TRP A 552 4.45 4.67 -22.59
CA TRP A 552 4.02 4.81 -23.99
C TRP A 552 4.14 3.46 -24.73
N PRO A 553 3.03 2.85 -25.22
CA PRO A 553 3.08 1.50 -25.74
C PRO A 553 3.45 1.45 -27.24
N THR A 554 4.40 0.58 -27.59
CA THR A 554 4.77 0.26 -28.98
C THR A 554 4.74 -1.25 -29.26
N SER A 555 4.59 -1.60 -30.54
CA SER A 555 4.72 -2.96 -31.07
C SER A 555 6.20 -3.39 -31.19
N SER A 556 6.45 -4.64 -31.60
CA SER A 556 7.79 -5.13 -31.92
C SER A 556 8.51 -4.35 -33.04
N SER A 557 7.78 -3.66 -33.91
CA SER A 557 8.33 -2.76 -34.94
C SER A 557 8.54 -1.32 -34.45
N ASN A 558 8.45 -1.08 -33.14
CA ASN A 558 8.49 0.23 -32.49
C ASN A 558 7.42 1.22 -32.97
N SER A 559 6.29 0.72 -33.47
CA SER A 559 5.14 1.54 -33.86
C SER A 559 4.17 1.65 -32.69
N LYS A 560 3.56 2.83 -32.50
CA LYS A 560 2.50 3.05 -31.50
C LYS A 560 1.44 1.95 -31.57
N PHE A 561 1.15 1.30 -30.43
CA PHE A 561 0.23 0.16 -30.40
C PHE A 561 -0.54 0.00 -29.08
N TRP A 562 -1.80 0.44 -29.08
CA TRP A 562 -2.67 0.42 -27.89
C TRP A 562 -3.65 -0.76 -27.83
N TYR A 563 -3.86 -1.48 -28.93
CA TYR A 563 -4.87 -2.55 -29.06
C TYR A 563 -4.34 -3.94 -28.70
N GLY A 564 -5.21 -4.82 -28.18
CA GLY A 564 -4.87 -6.16 -27.71
C GLY A 564 -5.38 -6.41 -26.30
N SER A 565 -4.48 -6.77 -25.36
CA SER A 565 -4.80 -6.89 -23.93
C SER A 565 -5.37 -5.58 -23.37
N ARG A 566 -6.40 -5.66 -22.52
CA ARG A 566 -6.95 -4.51 -21.76
C ARG A 566 -5.96 -4.02 -20.72
N PHE A 567 -5.22 -4.93 -20.10
CA PHE A 567 -4.21 -4.62 -19.09
C PHE A 567 -2.86 -4.39 -19.74
N ARG A 568 -2.19 -3.30 -19.36
CA ARG A 568 -0.99 -2.77 -20.02
C ARG A 568 0.05 -2.27 -19.01
N TYR A 569 0.46 -1.01 -19.12
CA TYR A 569 1.49 -0.39 -18.29
C TYR A 569 1.08 -0.47 -16.81
N THR A 570 1.99 -1.00 -15.98
CA THR A 570 1.81 -1.31 -14.56
C THR A 570 0.48 -2.00 -14.24
N GLY A 571 0.02 -2.89 -15.12
CA GLY A 571 -1.23 -3.64 -14.96
C GLY A 571 -2.51 -2.82 -15.12
N GLN A 572 -2.44 -1.56 -15.54
CA GLN A 572 -3.62 -0.68 -15.63
C GLN A 572 -4.44 -0.87 -16.90
N TYR A 573 -5.67 -0.38 -16.88
CA TYR A 573 -6.59 -0.56 -18.00
C TYR A 573 -6.28 0.46 -19.08
N ALA A 574 -5.91 -0.02 -20.27
CA ALA A 574 -5.87 0.83 -21.45
C ALA A 574 -7.28 1.19 -21.89
N ILE A 575 -7.45 2.44 -22.30
CA ILE A 575 -8.57 2.93 -23.10
C ILE A 575 -7.97 3.27 -24.47
N PRO A 576 -7.81 2.27 -25.38
CA PRO A 576 -7.04 2.45 -26.61
C PRO A 576 -7.57 3.56 -27.51
N GLU A 577 -8.88 3.77 -27.49
CA GLU A 577 -9.55 4.80 -28.27
C GLU A 577 -9.19 6.23 -27.81
N ALA A 578 -8.80 6.40 -26.54
CA ALA A 578 -8.36 7.67 -25.98
C ALA A 578 -6.84 7.75 -25.79
N GLU A 579 -6.11 6.64 -25.89
CA GLU A 579 -4.67 6.55 -25.61
C GLU A 579 -4.34 6.96 -24.17
N LEU A 580 -5.12 6.42 -23.23
CA LEU A 580 -5.05 6.72 -21.81
C LEU A 580 -5.02 5.43 -20.99
N TYR A 581 -4.52 5.55 -19.77
CA TYR A 581 -4.63 4.51 -18.75
C TYR A 581 -5.59 4.94 -17.65
N TYR A 582 -6.54 4.08 -17.30
CA TYR A 582 -7.42 4.27 -16.15
C TYR A 582 -6.77 3.66 -14.90
N TYR A 583 -6.45 4.54 -13.95
CA TYR A 583 -5.79 4.24 -12.69
C TYR A 583 -6.77 4.33 -11.52
N LYS A 584 -8.04 3.96 -11.73
CA LYS A 584 -9.08 3.97 -10.70
C LYS A 584 -9.43 5.41 -10.28
N ALA A 585 -8.67 6.02 -9.37
CA ALA A 585 -8.95 7.38 -8.89
C ALA A 585 -8.66 8.47 -9.94
N ARG A 586 -7.70 8.22 -10.85
CA ARG A 586 -7.28 9.20 -11.87
C ARG A 586 -7.10 8.52 -13.23
N VAL A 587 -7.01 9.35 -14.27
CA VAL A 587 -6.65 8.93 -15.63
C VAL A 587 -5.23 9.44 -15.90
N TYR A 588 -4.36 8.53 -16.32
CA TYR A 588 -2.95 8.78 -16.58
C TYR A 588 -2.69 8.86 -18.08
N ASP A 589 -1.86 9.82 -18.47
CA ASP A 589 -1.41 10.00 -19.83
C ASP A 589 0.11 9.80 -19.96
N PRO A 590 0.55 8.70 -20.60
CA PRO A 590 1.97 8.44 -20.79
C PRO A 590 2.65 9.48 -21.69
N MET A 591 1.93 10.14 -22.60
CA MET A 591 2.52 11.20 -23.44
C MET A 591 3.04 12.37 -22.59
N TYR A 592 2.36 12.66 -21.48
CA TYR A 592 2.77 13.72 -20.58
C TYR A 592 3.51 13.25 -19.33
N GLY A 593 3.52 11.95 -19.04
CA GLY A 593 4.12 11.35 -17.85
C GLY A 593 3.43 11.79 -16.56
N ARG A 594 2.10 11.99 -16.59
CA ARG A 594 1.33 12.55 -15.46
C ARG A 594 -0.15 12.17 -15.49
N PHE A 595 -0.82 12.39 -14.37
CA PHE A 595 -2.27 12.33 -14.30
C PHE A 595 -2.94 13.56 -14.92
N LEU A 596 -4.15 13.38 -15.45
CA LEU A 596 -4.95 14.45 -16.05
C LEU A 596 -5.70 15.28 -14.99
N GLN A 597 -5.92 14.71 -13.82
CA GLN A 597 -6.61 15.33 -12.69
C GLN A 597 -5.64 15.63 -11.55
N ALA A 598 -5.93 16.68 -10.79
CA ALA A 598 -5.27 16.91 -9.51
C ALA A 598 -5.57 15.75 -8.55
N ASP A 599 -4.58 15.40 -7.72
CA ASP A 599 -4.67 14.32 -6.76
C ASP A 599 -5.88 14.49 -5.80
N PRO A 600 -6.83 13.53 -5.76
CA PRO A 600 -7.99 13.59 -4.87
C PRO A 600 -7.65 13.60 -3.38
N ILE A 601 -6.47 13.11 -2.99
CA ILE A 601 -6.02 13.16 -1.58
C ILE A 601 -5.18 14.39 -1.26
N GLY A 602 -5.04 15.31 -2.22
CA GLY A 602 -4.25 16.54 -2.09
C GLY A 602 -2.77 16.25 -1.96
N SER A 603 -2.09 17.06 -1.15
CA SER A 603 -0.64 17.04 -0.93
C SER A 603 -0.11 15.85 -0.09
N LYS A 604 -0.90 14.80 0.09
CA LYS A 604 -0.54 13.68 0.97
C LYS A 604 0.52 12.74 0.38
N ASP A 605 0.55 12.58 -0.94
CA ASP A 605 1.60 11.82 -1.64
C ASP A 605 2.76 12.73 -2.07
N ASP A 606 2.45 13.77 -2.85
CA ASP A 606 3.41 14.80 -3.28
C ASP A 606 2.76 16.19 -3.23
N LEU A 607 3.56 17.23 -3.04
CA LEU A 607 3.12 18.62 -3.17
C LEU A 607 2.74 18.97 -4.62
N ASN A 608 3.31 18.24 -5.59
CA ASN A 608 2.87 18.31 -6.99
C ASN A 608 1.70 17.36 -7.23
N LEU A 609 0.49 17.93 -7.35
CA LEU A 609 -0.77 17.17 -7.46
C LEU A 609 -0.96 16.38 -8.77
N TYR A 610 -0.05 16.50 -9.74
CA TYR A 610 -0.10 15.79 -11.02
C TYR A 610 1.06 14.80 -11.20
N ALA A 611 2.04 14.79 -10.29
CA ALA A 611 3.24 13.97 -10.44
C ALA A 611 2.88 12.48 -10.51
N TYR A 612 3.50 11.77 -11.44
CA TYR A 612 3.51 10.31 -11.42
C TYR A 612 4.76 9.85 -10.68
N VAL A 613 4.56 9.20 -9.54
CA VAL A 613 5.56 8.46 -8.76
C VAL A 613 6.88 9.20 -8.51
N GLY A 614 6.79 10.49 -8.19
CA GLY A 614 7.94 11.33 -7.88
C GLY A 614 8.94 11.51 -9.04
N GLY A 615 8.55 11.17 -10.27
CA GLY A 615 9.41 11.20 -11.45
C GLY A 615 10.38 10.01 -11.57
N ASP A 616 10.16 8.92 -10.84
CA ASP A 616 10.97 7.70 -10.91
C ASP A 616 10.12 6.46 -11.27
N PRO A 617 9.55 6.40 -12.49
CA PRO A 617 8.64 5.32 -12.88
C PRO A 617 9.33 3.96 -13.01
N ILE A 618 10.67 3.93 -13.08
CA ILE A 618 11.44 2.68 -13.08
C ILE A 618 11.39 1.98 -11.73
N ASN A 619 11.42 2.75 -10.63
CA ASN A 619 11.53 2.22 -9.28
C ASN A 619 10.22 2.28 -8.48
N ALA A 620 9.20 2.98 -8.98
CA ALA A 620 7.92 3.14 -8.29
C ALA A 620 6.73 2.99 -9.25
N SER A 621 5.57 2.65 -8.69
CA SER A 621 4.29 2.60 -9.40
C SER A 621 3.21 3.26 -8.53
N ASP A 622 2.05 3.57 -9.10
CA ASP A 622 0.87 4.03 -8.33
C ASP A 622 -0.31 3.17 -8.77
N ALA A 623 -0.62 2.08 -8.06
CA ALA A 623 -1.70 1.18 -8.46
C ALA A 623 -3.11 1.80 -8.31
N SER A 624 -3.23 2.81 -7.46
CA SER A 624 -4.53 3.37 -7.05
C SER A 624 -4.89 4.67 -7.76
N GLY A 625 -3.90 5.30 -8.41
CA GLY A 625 -3.99 6.68 -8.87
C GLY A 625 -4.08 7.67 -7.70
N LEU A 626 -3.57 7.35 -6.52
CA LEU A 626 -3.60 8.23 -5.33
C LEU A 626 -2.24 8.40 -4.66
N ALA A 627 -1.36 7.40 -4.75
CA ALA A 627 -0.08 7.46 -4.07
C ALA A 627 0.94 6.50 -4.68
N SER A 628 2.18 6.97 -4.73
CA SER A 628 3.31 6.16 -5.12
C SER A 628 3.58 5.01 -4.13
N VAL A 629 3.95 3.85 -4.68
CA VAL A 629 4.50 2.71 -3.94
C VAL A 629 5.87 2.38 -4.51
N ASP A 630 6.84 2.21 -3.61
CA ASP A 630 8.20 1.84 -3.96
C ASP A 630 8.28 0.34 -4.31
N ASN A 631 8.72 0.02 -5.53
CA ASN A 631 8.89 -1.35 -6.01
C ASN A 631 10.26 -1.95 -5.62
N SER A 632 11.08 -1.21 -4.87
CA SER A 632 12.44 -1.62 -4.47
C SER A 632 12.47 -2.81 -3.51
N PHE A 633 11.34 -3.13 -2.89
CA PHE A 633 11.08 -4.41 -2.22
C PHE A 633 10.00 -5.15 -3.00
N ALA A 634 10.23 -6.43 -3.27
CA ALA A 634 9.20 -7.29 -3.86
C ALA A 634 8.09 -7.56 -2.82
N SER A 635 7.27 -6.55 -2.53
CA SER A 635 6.10 -6.64 -1.66
C SER A 635 4.81 -6.51 -2.45
N ASN A 636 4.77 -7.04 -3.68
CA ASN A 636 3.52 -7.31 -4.40
C ASN A 636 2.68 -8.44 -3.73
N ASP A 637 3.11 -8.92 -2.55
CA ASP A 637 2.44 -9.90 -1.69
C ASP A 637 1.89 -9.27 -0.40
N PHE A 638 1.57 -7.97 -0.38
CA PHE A 638 0.73 -7.41 0.68
C PHE A 638 -0.71 -7.91 0.52
N ASP A 639 -0.95 -9.05 1.15
CA ASP A 639 -2.25 -9.68 1.38
C ASP A 639 -3.38 -8.65 1.63
N SER A 640 -4.33 -8.71 0.70
CA SER A 640 -5.71 -8.21 0.70
C SER A 640 -6.33 -7.88 2.06
N GLY A 641 -6.26 -6.60 2.46
CA GLY A 641 -6.94 -6.14 3.67
C GLY A 641 -7.33 -4.67 3.74
N ARG A 642 -7.10 -3.85 2.70
CA ARG A 642 -7.47 -2.42 2.67
C ARG A 642 -8.17 -1.96 1.39
N GLU A 643 -8.69 -2.89 0.59
CA GLU A 643 -9.37 -2.52 -0.67
C GLU A 643 -10.79 -1.97 -0.47
N GLY A 644 -11.30 -1.92 0.78
CA GLY A 644 -12.60 -1.34 1.11
C GLY A 644 -12.61 0.15 1.51
N ASP A 645 -11.45 0.78 1.70
CA ASP A 645 -11.36 2.15 2.25
C ASP A 645 -11.26 3.24 1.14
N LEU A 646 -11.44 2.88 -0.12
CA LEU A 646 -11.17 3.76 -1.26
C LEU A 646 -12.19 4.90 -1.47
N PHE A 647 -13.31 4.94 -0.72
CA PHE A 647 -14.35 5.98 -0.89
C PHE A 647 -15.04 6.44 0.41
N ASP A 648 -14.45 6.25 1.59
CA ASP A 648 -15.07 6.73 2.86
C ASP A 648 -14.02 7.41 3.76
N ALA A 649 -13.83 8.71 3.56
CA ALA A 649 -13.06 9.55 4.47
C ALA A 649 -13.86 9.79 5.75
N GLY A 650 -13.84 8.82 6.67
CA GLY A 650 -14.46 9.04 7.99
C GLY A 650 -14.70 7.82 8.87
N LYS A 651 -13.72 6.94 9.16
CA LYS A 651 -13.90 5.95 10.25
C LYS A 651 -12.70 5.76 11.18
N LYS A 652 -13.02 5.69 12.48
CA LYS A 652 -12.14 5.47 13.64
C LYS A 652 -11.48 4.08 13.59
N LYS A 653 -10.22 4.02 14.03
CA LYS A 653 -9.33 2.84 14.05
C LYS A 653 -9.96 1.60 14.72
N ARG A 654 -10.03 0.48 13.99
CA ARG A 654 -10.27 -0.87 14.56
C ARG A 654 -8.92 -1.57 14.85
N LYS A 655 -8.78 -2.15 16.04
CA LYS A 655 -7.61 -2.93 16.46
C LYS A 655 -7.62 -4.32 15.80
N THR A 656 -6.60 -4.64 14.99
CA THR A 656 -6.35 -5.99 14.45
C THR A 656 -5.25 -6.71 15.25
N LYS A 657 -5.37 -8.04 15.36
CA LYS A 657 -4.44 -8.94 16.09
C LYS A 657 -3.08 -9.06 15.37
N PRO A 658 -1.98 -9.38 16.08
CA PRO A 658 -0.63 -9.37 15.51
C PRO A 658 -0.32 -10.58 14.62
N LYS A 659 0.48 -10.31 13.57
CA LYS A 659 1.09 -11.22 12.58
C LYS A 659 2.29 -12.00 13.17
N PRO A 660 2.79 -13.10 12.54
CA PRO A 660 3.85 -13.96 13.09
C PRO A 660 5.22 -13.28 13.19
N LYS A 661 6.03 -13.75 14.15
CA LYS A 661 7.27 -13.13 14.64
C LYS A 661 8.47 -13.25 13.70
N LEU A 662 9.18 -12.13 13.52
CA LEU A 662 10.61 -12.08 13.20
C LEU A 662 11.43 -12.44 14.46
N GLU A 663 12.48 -13.24 14.31
CA GLU A 663 13.53 -13.39 15.34
C GLU A 663 14.43 -12.14 15.36
N VAL A 664 14.58 -11.50 16.52
CA VAL A 664 15.44 -10.32 16.73
C VAL A 664 16.40 -10.62 17.87
N ARG A 665 17.72 -10.47 17.63
CA ARG A 665 18.76 -10.55 18.66
C ARG A 665 19.15 -9.14 19.11
N TYR A 666 19.07 -8.86 20.40
CA TYR A 666 19.46 -7.56 21.00
C TYR A 666 20.92 -7.58 21.44
N ILE A 667 21.65 -6.49 21.15
CA ILE A 667 22.93 -6.17 21.79
C ILE A 667 22.73 -4.82 22.47
N ILE A 668 23.04 -4.73 23.76
CA ILE A 668 22.97 -3.49 24.53
C ILE A 668 24.41 -3.13 24.94
N GLU A 669 24.85 -1.91 24.66
CA GLU A 669 26.08 -1.36 25.24
C GLU A 669 25.75 -0.37 26.35
N TYR A 670 26.41 -0.54 27.51
CA TYR A 670 26.34 0.37 28.64
C TYR A 670 27.74 0.57 29.23
N ASN A 671 28.17 1.82 29.40
CA ASN A 671 29.49 2.21 29.92
C ASN A 671 30.69 1.48 29.24
N GLY A 672 30.67 1.38 27.89
CA GLY A 672 31.76 0.78 27.13
C GLY A 672 31.91 -0.73 27.33
N ARG A 673 30.86 -1.42 27.82
CA ARG A 673 30.79 -2.87 27.89
C ARG A 673 29.62 -3.38 27.06
N GLU A 674 29.91 -4.41 26.26
CA GLU A 674 28.96 -5.14 25.42
C GLU A 674 28.18 -6.15 26.29
N TYR A 675 26.86 -6.01 26.39
CA TYR A 675 25.99 -6.98 27.03
C TYR A 675 25.32 -7.83 25.96
N ARG A 676 25.74 -9.09 25.90
CA ARG A 676 25.15 -10.11 25.03
C ARG A 676 24.03 -10.81 25.78
N VAL A 677 22.79 -10.55 25.38
CA VAL A 677 21.63 -11.24 25.93
C VAL A 677 21.45 -12.54 25.13
N ASN A 678 21.85 -13.66 25.72
CA ASN A 678 21.55 -15.00 25.19
C ASN A 678 20.10 -15.36 25.54
N GLU A 679 19.41 -16.09 24.66
CA GLU A 679 17.98 -16.48 24.72
C GLU A 679 17.52 -17.30 25.95
N THR A 680 18.28 -17.34 27.04
CA THR A 680 17.84 -17.97 28.29
C THR A 680 17.00 -17.06 29.19
N GLU A 681 16.58 -15.89 28.72
CA GLU A 681 15.75 -14.94 29.47
C GLU A 681 14.45 -14.61 28.71
N PHE A 682 13.29 -14.86 29.35
CA PHE A 682 11.97 -14.77 28.72
C PHE A 682 11.48 -13.32 28.62
N LEU A 683 11.19 -12.86 27.41
CA LEU A 683 10.40 -11.64 27.17
C LEU A 683 8.90 -11.98 27.20
N ALA A 684 8.21 -11.53 28.24
CA ALA A 684 6.75 -11.44 28.23
C ALA A 684 6.32 -10.41 27.17
N TYR A 685 5.43 -10.80 26.26
CA TYR A 685 4.81 -9.86 25.31
C TYR A 685 3.71 -9.10 26.03
N CYS A 686 3.84 -7.78 26.16
CA CYS A 686 2.83 -6.92 26.75
C CYS A 686 2.32 -5.93 25.70
N ALA A 687 0.99 -5.84 25.56
CA ALA A 687 0.35 -4.75 24.84
C ALA A 687 0.18 -3.57 25.80
N THR A 688 0.42 -2.35 25.32
CA THR A 688 0.26 -1.10 26.09
C THR A 688 -1.15 -1.02 26.71
N GLY A 689 -1.21 -0.97 28.05
CA GLY A 689 -2.41 -0.58 28.80
C GLY A 689 -3.20 -1.67 29.55
N GLY A 690 -2.64 -2.84 29.84
CA GLY A 690 -3.28 -3.84 30.69
C GLY A 690 -2.37 -5.05 30.94
N GLY A 691 -2.34 -5.55 32.18
CA GLY A 691 -1.41 -6.61 32.60
C GLY A 691 -1.42 -7.87 31.72
N CYS A 692 -0.29 -8.60 31.70
CA CYS A 692 0.02 -9.57 30.66
C CYS A 692 -0.58 -10.96 30.94
N ALA A 693 -1.63 -11.36 30.22
CA ALA A 693 -2.24 -12.69 30.29
C ALA A 693 -1.63 -13.63 29.23
N ILE A 694 -0.50 -14.28 29.55
CA ILE A 694 0.08 -15.37 28.74
C ILE A 694 0.61 -16.44 29.70
N SER A 695 0.35 -17.71 29.38
CA SER A 695 0.78 -18.90 30.13
C SER A 695 2.24 -18.79 30.56
N VAL A 696 2.46 -18.67 31.87
CA VAL A 696 3.80 -18.67 32.46
C VAL A 696 4.27 -20.13 32.58
N THR A 697 5.02 -20.57 31.58
CA THR A 697 5.65 -21.90 31.52
C THR A 697 7.16 -21.76 31.34
N THR A 698 7.91 -22.83 31.63
CA THR A 698 9.35 -22.92 31.33
C THR A 698 9.62 -22.88 29.82
N ALA A 699 10.90 -22.88 29.43
CA ALA A 699 11.32 -22.96 28.02
C ALA A 699 10.76 -24.20 27.30
N GLN A 700 10.50 -25.24 28.07
CA GLN A 700 10.01 -26.54 27.62
C GLN A 700 8.48 -26.65 27.72
N GLY A 701 7.78 -25.59 28.12
CA GLY A 701 6.31 -25.58 28.24
C GLY A 701 5.77 -26.11 29.57
N GLU A 702 6.62 -26.34 30.57
CA GLU A 702 6.19 -26.85 31.88
C GLU A 702 5.63 -25.74 32.77
N PRO A 703 4.53 -25.96 33.51
CA PRO A 703 3.99 -24.97 34.44
C PRO A 703 4.95 -24.67 35.59
N ILE A 704 4.96 -23.41 36.04
CA ILE A 704 5.77 -22.95 37.18
C ILE A 704 4.86 -22.61 38.36
N TYR A 705 5.29 -22.99 39.56
CA TYR A 705 4.52 -22.90 40.79
C TYR A 705 5.24 -22.06 41.86
N ARG A 706 4.45 -21.29 42.61
CA ARG A 706 4.87 -20.66 43.87
C ARG A 706 4.40 -21.48 45.06
N ASN A 707 5.25 -21.56 46.08
CA ASN A 707 4.88 -22.11 47.39
C ASN A 707 4.14 -21.05 48.21
N GLY A 708 2.86 -21.30 48.55
CA GLY A 708 2.06 -20.41 49.41
C GLY A 708 1.57 -19.12 48.73
N LYS A 709 1.29 -18.09 49.54
CA LYS A 709 0.83 -16.76 49.08
C LYS A 709 1.95 -16.00 48.36
N TYR A 710 1.61 -15.14 47.39
CA TYR A 710 2.52 -14.16 46.84
C TYR A 710 2.78 -13.08 47.90
N ARG A 711 3.87 -13.23 48.65
CA ARG A 711 4.35 -12.26 49.65
C ARG A 711 5.84 -12.08 49.50
N VAL A 712 6.29 -10.82 49.56
CA VAL A 712 7.71 -10.50 49.56
C VAL A 712 8.27 -10.67 50.98
N ARG A 713 9.34 -11.44 51.16
CA ARG A 713 10.07 -11.50 52.44
C ARG A 713 11.29 -10.60 52.37
N ASN A 714 11.74 -10.08 53.51
CA ASN A 714 12.97 -9.28 53.58
C ASN A 714 14.19 -10.05 53.04
N SER A 715 14.20 -11.39 53.10
CA SER A 715 15.25 -12.24 52.55
C SER A 715 15.24 -12.34 51.02
N ASP A 716 14.14 -11.95 50.38
CA ASP A 716 13.91 -12.08 48.95
C ASP A 716 14.30 -10.80 48.20
N ILE A 717 14.66 -9.71 48.92
CA ILE A 717 14.89 -8.35 48.43
C ILE A 717 16.35 -7.94 48.62
N ASP A 718 16.99 -7.39 47.57
CA ASP A 718 18.27 -6.69 47.66
C ASP A 718 18.10 -5.23 47.23
N VAL A 719 18.43 -4.28 48.11
CA VAL A 719 18.15 -2.84 47.93
C VAL A 719 19.46 -2.08 47.82
N ASP A 720 19.53 -1.17 46.86
CA ASP A 720 20.62 -0.21 46.74
C ASP A 720 20.67 0.67 48.00
N PRO A 721 21.80 0.68 48.73
CA PRO A 721 21.90 1.43 49.98
C PRO A 721 21.92 2.95 49.79
N VAL A 722 22.12 3.44 48.56
CA VAL A 722 22.20 4.86 48.20
C VAL A 722 20.87 5.36 47.62
N THR A 723 20.25 4.62 46.71
CA THR A 723 19.00 5.06 46.05
C THR A 723 17.73 4.52 46.71
N GLY A 724 17.83 3.48 47.55
CA GLY A 724 16.68 2.79 48.12
C GLY A 724 15.88 1.96 47.09
N GLU A 725 16.41 1.81 45.87
CA GLU A 725 15.78 1.05 44.78
C GLU A 725 16.16 -0.42 44.84
N TYR A 726 15.27 -1.27 44.34
CA TYR A 726 15.51 -2.70 44.26
C TYR A 726 16.47 -3.06 43.12
N LEU A 727 17.57 -3.75 43.43
CA LEU A 727 18.66 -3.99 42.47
C LEU A 727 18.47 -5.21 41.56
N GLY A 728 17.36 -5.95 41.68
CA GLY A 728 17.02 -7.04 40.76
C GLY A 728 17.92 -8.29 40.87
N ASN A 729 18.80 -8.35 41.86
CA ASN A 729 19.78 -9.43 41.98
C ASN A 729 19.22 -10.72 42.61
N LYS A 730 18.11 -10.63 43.35
CA LYS A 730 17.44 -11.73 44.06
C LYS A 730 15.94 -11.48 44.09
N GLY A 731 15.09 -12.52 44.10
CA GLY A 731 13.65 -12.36 43.91
C GLY A 731 12.81 -13.45 44.56
N ILE A 732 11.51 -13.41 44.30
CA ILE A 732 10.58 -14.43 44.84
C ILE A 732 10.83 -15.76 44.13
N SER A 733 11.34 -16.73 44.89
CA SER A 733 11.62 -18.08 44.39
C SER A 733 10.36 -18.84 43.94
N LEU A 734 10.51 -19.57 42.84
CA LEU A 734 9.53 -20.38 42.12
C LEU A 734 10.12 -21.76 41.80
N ASN A 735 9.25 -22.75 41.64
CA ASN A 735 9.63 -24.14 41.36
C ASN A 735 8.78 -24.74 40.23
N THR A 736 9.38 -25.60 39.41
CA THR A 736 8.67 -26.36 38.37
C THR A 736 8.03 -27.63 38.89
N ASP A 737 8.49 -28.14 40.03
CA ASP A 737 7.91 -29.30 40.71
C ASP A 737 6.86 -28.84 41.74
N PRO A 738 5.56 -29.09 41.50
CA PRO A 738 4.50 -28.71 42.42
C PRO A 738 4.60 -29.42 43.78
N ASN A 739 5.30 -30.55 43.88
CA ASN A 739 5.50 -31.26 45.15
C ASN A 739 6.64 -30.65 45.98
N LYS A 740 7.67 -30.07 45.35
CA LYS A 740 8.67 -29.24 46.05
C LYS A 740 8.10 -27.90 46.51
N ALA A 741 7.06 -27.41 45.84
CA ALA A 741 6.30 -26.22 46.24
C ALA A 741 5.28 -26.47 47.38
N LYS A 742 5.10 -27.71 47.87
CA LYS A 742 4.13 -28.07 48.93
C LYS A 742 4.66 -28.01 50.36
N SER A 743 5.96 -27.77 50.57
CA SER A 743 6.58 -27.87 51.91
C SER A 743 6.02 -26.90 52.95
N PHE A 744 5.27 -25.86 52.55
CA PHE A 744 4.67 -24.86 53.45
C PHE A 744 3.25 -24.38 53.05
N GLY A 745 2.55 -25.11 52.16
CA GLY A 745 1.18 -24.75 51.72
C GLY A 745 0.77 -25.35 50.37
N ALA A 746 -0.43 -25.00 49.88
CA ALA A 746 -0.86 -25.43 48.54
C ALA A 746 -0.04 -24.73 47.45
N ALA A 747 0.49 -25.51 46.49
CA ALA A 747 1.23 -25.00 45.35
C ALA A 747 0.30 -24.19 44.42
N ARG A 748 0.67 -22.94 44.13
CA ARG A 748 -0.12 -22.03 43.27
C ARG A 748 0.55 -21.87 41.92
N ARG A 749 -0.17 -22.17 40.84
CA ARG A 749 0.34 -21.95 39.48
C ARG A 749 0.43 -20.45 39.22
N VAL A 750 1.57 -20.00 38.68
CA VAL A 750 1.72 -18.64 38.17
C VAL A 750 1.09 -18.60 36.78
N THR A 751 0.12 -17.73 36.56
CA THR A 751 -0.61 -17.63 35.27
C THR A 751 -0.59 -16.24 34.65
N TRP A 752 -0.03 -15.27 35.38
CA TRP A 752 -0.04 -13.85 35.02
C TRP A 752 1.09 -13.12 35.76
N LEU A 753 1.71 -12.12 35.13
CA LEU A 753 2.71 -11.23 35.74
C LEU A 753 2.33 -9.76 35.48
N PRO A 754 2.41 -8.87 36.50
CA PRO A 754 2.27 -7.44 36.33
C PRO A 754 3.39 -6.84 35.49
N GLU A 755 3.09 -5.75 34.81
CA GLU A 755 4.07 -4.99 34.04
C GLU A 755 5.25 -4.53 34.92
N GLY A 756 6.47 -4.68 34.40
CA GLY A 756 7.70 -4.32 35.11
C GLY A 756 8.29 -5.44 35.96
N LEU A 757 7.66 -6.61 36.05
CA LEU A 757 8.25 -7.83 36.63
C LEU A 757 8.69 -8.82 35.55
N ILE A 758 9.73 -9.59 35.84
CA ILE A 758 10.30 -10.64 34.98
C ILE A 758 10.53 -11.93 35.76
N ILE A 759 10.71 -13.04 35.06
CA ILE A 759 11.17 -14.31 35.65
C ILE A 759 12.58 -14.60 35.16
N ARG A 760 13.49 -14.84 36.10
CA ARG A 760 14.86 -15.29 35.83
C ARG A 760 15.04 -16.74 36.25
N HIS A 761 15.80 -17.49 35.47
CA HIS A 761 16.22 -18.85 35.80
C HIS A 761 17.62 -18.81 36.42
N THR A 762 17.81 -19.39 37.61
CA THR A 762 19.06 -19.19 38.36
C THR A 762 19.99 -20.40 38.36
N ASP A 763 19.51 -21.65 38.25
CA ASP A 763 20.42 -22.83 38.35
C ASP A 763 19.93 -24.18 37.76
N GLY A 764 18.92 -24.23 36.89
CA GLY A 764 18.44 -25.48 36.29
C GLY A 764 17.17 -26.06 36.94
N THR A 765 16.88 -25.70 38.19
CA THR A 765 15.65 -26.15 38.89
C THR A 765 14.93 -25.05 39.66
N HIS A 766 15.51 -23.84 39.71
CA HIS A 766 14.95 -22.68 40.40
C HIS A 766 14.67 -21.51 39.45
N TYR A 767 13.56 -20.84 39.72
CA TYR A 767 13.13 -19.63 39.01
C TYR A 767 12.86 -18.53 40.04
N GLU A 768 13.00 -17.26 39.67
CA GLU A 768 12.77 -16.12 40.56
C GLU A 768 11.97 -15.01 39.85
N ILE A 769 11.00 -14.40 40.54
CA ILE A 769 10.30 -13.18 40.08
C ILE A 769 11.10 -11.96 40.55
N LEU A 770 11.49 -11.10 39.62
CA LEU A 770 12.34 -9.93 39.85
C LEU A 770 11.75 -8.69 39.15
N PRO A 771 12.14 -7.47 39.53
CA PRO A 771 11.90 -6.30 38.69
C PRO A 771 12.67 -6.39 37.37
N GLY A 772 12.01 -6.05 36.27
CA GLY A 772 12.64 -5.86 34.96
C GLY A 772 13.27 -4.48 34.76
N ARG A 773 13.11 -3.58 35.75
CA ARG A 773 13.72 -2.25 35.82
C ARG A 773 13.90 -1.84 37.28
N PRO A 774 14.75 -0.85 37.58
CA PRO A 774 14.78 -0.22 38.90
C PRO A 774 13.36 0.23 39.33
N MET A 775 12.97 -0.15 40.54
CA MET A 775 11.70 0.24 41.16
C MET A 775 11.84 0.26 42.68
N SER A 776 10.99 1.05 43.33
CA SER A 776 10.98 1.12 44.80
C SER A 776 10.46 -0.19 45.41
N ARG A 777 10.88 -0.50 46.64
CA ARG A 777 10.35 -1.65 47.40
C ARG A 777 8.81 -1.65 47.47
N LYS A 778 8.23 -0.47 47.70
CA LYS A 778 6.77 -0.28 47.77
C LYS A 778 6.09 -0.63 46.45
N GLU A 779 6.64 -0.17 45.33
CA GLU A 779 6.13 -0.49 43.99
C GLU A 779 6.22 -1.99 43.68
N TYR A 780 7.31 -2.65 44.09
CA TYR A 780 7.46 -4.09 43.93
C TYR A 780 6.45 -4.87 44.78
N GLU A 781 6.26 -4.50 46.05
CA GLU A 781 5.26 -5.11 46.94
C GLU A 781 3.83 -4.93 46.42
N GLU A 782 3.45 -3.73 45.95
CA GLU A 782 2.14 -3.46 45.34
C GLU A 782 1.87 -4.33 44.10
N LYS A 783 2.88 -4.55 43.25
CA LYS A 783 2.77 -5.42 42.07
C LYS A 783 2.62 -6.89 42.45
N ILE A 784 3.29 -7.34 43.53
CA ILE A 784 3.15 -8.71 44.03
C ILE A 784 1.77 -8.94 44.69
N ASP A 785 1.23 -7.95 45.41
CA ASP A 785 -0.13 -8.01 45.97
C ASP A 785 -1.20 -8.03 44.87
N LEU A 786 -0.93 -7.39 43.73
CA LEU A 786 -1.80 -7.47 42.54
C LEU A 786 -1.87 -8.90 41.97
N MET A 787 -0.76 -9.65 41.99
CA MET A 787 -0.74 -11.07 41.60
C MET A 787 -1.57 -11.94 42.54
N GLU A 788 -1.50 -11.67 43.85
CA GLU A 788 -2.31 -12.35 44.87
C GLU A 788 -3.81 -12.09 44.64
N THR A 789 -4.17 -10.83 44.37
CA THR A 789 -5.56 -10.43 44.10
C THR A 789 -6.11 -11.09 42.84
N GLN A 790 -5.33 -11.10 41.76
CA GLN A 790 -5.74 -11.73 40.49
C GLN A 790 -5.91 -13.25 40.62
N TYR A 791 -5.09 -13.93 41.43
CA TYR A 791 -5.26 -15.35 41.71
C TYR A 791 -6.60 -15.65 42.39
N TYR A 792 -7.06 -14.82 43.32
CA TYR A 792 -8.37 -14.98 43.96
C TYR A 792 -9.51 -14.71 42.98
N LEU A 793 -9.43 -13.64 42.16
CA LEU A 793 -10.45 -13.33 41.14
C LEU A 793 -10.64 -14.48 40.14
N ASN A 794 -9.55 -15.09 39.68
CA ASN A 794 -9.61 -16.19 38.71
C ASN A 794 -10.18 -17.50 39.28
N ASN A 795 -10.16 -17.69 40.61
CA ASN A 795 -10.70 -18.90 41.26
C ASN A 795 -12.09 -18.69 41.89
N LEU A 796 -12.65 -17.47 41.84
CA LEU A 796 -14.01 -17.15 42.29
C LEU A 796 -15.08 -17.33 41.20
N GLY A 797 -14.71 -17.61 39.94
CA GLY A 797 -15.63 -17.87 38.83
C GLY A 797 -16.23 -19.29 38.78
N GLY A 798 -16.18 -20.02 39.90
CA GLY A 798 -16.64 -21.40 40.03
C GLY A 798 -17.76 -21.56 41.07
N SER A 799 -18.72 -20.64 41.09
CA SER A 799 -20.02 -20.76 41.76
C SER A 799 -21.08 -19.98 40.99
#